data_AF-M7WJR7-F1
#
_entry.id   AF-M7WJR7-F1
#
_cell.length_a   1.000
_cell.length_b   1.000
_cell.length_c   1.000
_cell.angle_alpha   90.00
_cell.angle_beta   90.00
_cell.angle_gamma   90.00
#
_symmetry.space_group_name_H-M   'P 1'
#
loop_
_entity.id
_entity.type
_entity.pdbx_description
1 polymer ?
#
loop_
_entity_poly.entity_id
_entity_poly.type
_entity_poly.pdbx_seq_one_letter_code
_entity_poly.pdbx_strand_id
1 'polypeptide(L)'
;MTATGRFDPPLASRTYLPSSSRSSADADEEGLEKRIWFTYLPSSSTNAVEGSEKRVAEVWTNLPLSPSPNSSSSASEFWHALPLVPSSSASNFYSASIPLPKDKGEWEFTYRLVSSSGDVEWLGSAGGNGRIVVVSSDVKAEAGWEGPEGKEWTSPPVPGTECVKVGKFSRGAATEKEGEWDVEVKREWVGLSGLGEREVDGLVVEQSSRTWFAPRPLPRSSPSSILSHLSPTFPAQLLILRLLPCPTDPWTRYTVLLPFSTRQTSAALVRNEGGEKILLRCQQDAEGASEGHLAIAWGEEGELRTLIERCVAAARGVLSPSSSLSSSDPSSRPYAPKPLGACTWNALSRGGSADYSATSLLSWLDSLRSSPSSASRAIKTVLLDDGWQDTETYIDFSVGAGEGDREQGERRALKSFQCSMEWFDLEEDSSSADEDVKEGKRTSVSLDSGYEGSPAAAGRGGELPRQPREGVCVELREVMRRVKERGVERVGVWMTLCGYWHGLHPDRSLADAYTLRRFTVHSAAHPSYNGHIYLPAQSDLRTFYDDYFSSLRAAGVDFVKVDDQATVDCLVAQEVGEDEEEGATPDEVGEYRVAMLEAMRAAAIDAFGADGIIHCMAGSPRIWGGSLGIVGATDEGAISTVRNSDDYFPDAPDSHRWHIALNALTTLLSSALRFEPDFDMAQSAHEFGKAHLALRAFSSAQVWMSDEPGADLSGWESLLAVTKQGVRVLQAREGGVGTVLQGRMGDDVLGRLDDAETDVLKVGLPVASAKGAHIGVWSCLPAKRLVDGRLTTLVDSKDVADSLHSVAGSESGSFVLVNPATLNATQVDSAAIATASKFARRFAKPLASVDVAQNEAGVLTVAELFDLPAASSEKSVKIACFGLLDKTVGLAAIKSVEVISGKSSTTSGIGKVEETNDSSNGSSDTSSSEALLSSTASSSTTPSSSSGSNQTLTRPLSPTDRSSFPVPQGRLPFLLAYFAGFFRTSIVPSSSTGTAASRTPRTEIHSLARDILRQPVRTVLSEIKALVSFSIFTVFWIVGWRSNGSQRMIEASPAHANAPASAPAPSPSSGLSHEPETRLRIELHYLSDRLAFYVSPAPPSLSSLRLFLDGRPIDASVLHEVSSDAGIVEFQVESAWKGLESQEGAGSRGIAQDAESEKPWVVEVDFAG
;
A
#
# COMPACT_ATOMS: atom_id res chain seq x y z
N MET A 1 22.97 27.37 34.98
CA MET A 1 22.53 26.11 34.36
C MET A 1 21.18 26.42 33.78
N THR A 2 21.09 26.58 32.46
CA THR A 2 19.83 26.81 31.73
C THR A 2 19.07 25.50 31.69
N ALA A 3 17.78 25.46 32.07
CA ALA A 3 16.97 24.25 31.95
C ALA A 3 17.10 23.60 30.56
N THR A 4 17.58 22.37 30.56
CA THR A 4 18.04 21.64 29.37
C THR A 4 16.93 20.82 28.71
N GLY A 5 15.64 21.17 28.84
CA GLY A 5 14.50 20.37 28.33
C GLY A 5 13.58 21.12 27.36
N ARG A 6 12.69 20.40 26.66
CA ARG A 6 11.73 20.93 25.66
C ARG A 6 10.37 21.20 26.33
N PHE A 7 9.79 22.36 26.05
CA PHE A 7 8.46 22.74 26.50
C PHE A 7 7.53 22.93 25.30
N ASP A 8 6.26 22.56 25.46
CA ASP A 8 5.20 22.83 24.46
C ASP A 8 3.95 23.37 25.16
N PRO A 9 3.35 24.50 24.70
CA PRO A 9 3.79 25.34 23.59
C PRO A 9 5.14 26.03 23.87
N PRO A 10 5.96 26.29 22.83
CA PRO A 10 7.27 26.90 23.01
C PRO A 10 7.15 28.37 23.47
N LEU A 11 8.17 28.85 24.18
CA LEU A 11 8.31 30.27 24.53
C LEU A 11 8.56 31.12 23.28
N ALA A 12 8.39 32.44 23.40
CA ALA A 12 8.51 33.40 22.29
C ALA A 12 7.64 33.07 21.05
N SER A 13 6.55 32.31 21.25
CA SER A 13 5.61 31.92 20.19
C SER A 13 4.21 32.49 20.45
N ARG A 14 3.43 32.64 19.37
CA ARG A 14 2.00 32.95 19.44
C ARG A 14 1.22 31.75 18.92
N THR A 15 0.33 31.21 19.75
CA THR A 15 -0.55 30.10 19.39
C THR A 15 -1.96 30.64 19.19
N TYR A 16 -2.45 30.60 17.94
CA TYR A 16 -3.80 31.03 17.58
C TYR A 16 -4.78 29.86 17.72
N LEU A 17 -5.91 30.07 18.40
CA LEU A 17 -6.93 29.05 18.67
C LEU A 17 -8.34 29.60 18.41
N PRO A 18 -9.29 28.78 17.92
CA PRO A 18 -10.68 29.19 17.71
C PRO A 18 -11.48 29.18 19.02
N SER A 19 -12.31 30.21 19.24
CA SER A 19 -13.23 30.29 20.39
C SER A 19 -14.24 29.14 20.39
N SER A 20 -14.78 28.81 21.55
CA SER A 20 -15.73 27.70 21.73
C SER A 20 -17.18 28.02 21.32
N SER A 21 -17.45 29.19 20.74
CA SER A 21 -18.80 29.70 20.47
C SER A 21 -19.23 29.49 19.01
N ARG A 22 -19.64 28.28 18.60
CA ARG A 22 -20.48 28.17 17.39
C ARG A 22 -21.92 28.53 17.74
N SER A 23 -22.61 29.19 16.82
CA SER A 23 -24.02 29.56 16.95
C SER A 23 -24.92 28.33 17.11
N SER A 24 -26.06 28.56 17.75
CA SER A 24 -26.98 27.64 18.43
C SER A 24 -27.74 26.61 17.57
N ALA A 25 -27.13 26.01 16.55
CA ALA A 25 -27.78 24.96 15.73
C ALA A 25 -27.19 23.55 15.93
N ASP A 26 -25.91 23.43 16.34
CA ASP A 26 -25.22 22.14 16.61
C ASP A 26 -24.94 21.91 18.10
N ALA A 27 -25.49 22.74 19.00
CA ALA A 27 -25.17 22.70 20.43
C ALA A 27 -25.72 21.47 21.17
N ASP A 28 -26.45 20.58 20.49
CA ASP A 28 -26.98 19.34 21.04
C ASP A 28 -26.07 18.11 20.82
N GLU A 29 -24.97 18.22 20.06
CA GLU A 29 -23.95 17.15 19.97
C GLU A 29 -22.71 17.45 20.85
N GLU A 30 -22.80 16.92 22.07
CA GLU A 30 -21.73 16.62 23.05
C GLU A 30 -20.91 17.76 23.67
N GLY A 31 -21.16 18.02 24.95
CA GLY A 31 -20.46 18.97 25.83
C GLY A 31 -19.01 18.62 26.20
N LEU A 32 -18.13 18.45 25.23
CA LEU A 32 -16.68 18.27 25.45
C LEU A 32 -15.97 19.63 25.64
N GLU A 33 -15.47 19.88 26.85
CA GLU A 33 -14.67 21.08 27.18
C GLU A 33 -13.31 21.03 26.46
N LYS A 34 -13.03 22.02 25.60
CA LYS A 34 -11.72 22.17 24.94
C LYS A 34 -10.65 22.55 25.97
N ARG A 35 -9.50 21.88 25.94
CA ARG A 35 -8.38 22.12 26.88
C ARG A 35 -7.07 22.34 26.13
N ILE A 36 -6.29 23.31 26.59
CA ILE A 36 -4.91 23.54 26.13
C ILE A 36 -4.00 22.69 27.01
N TRP A 37 -3.07 21.97 26.39
CA TRP A 37 -2.07 21.18 27.09
C TRP A 37 -0.72 21.90 27.10
N PHE A 38 -0.10 21.94 28.26
CA PHE A 38 1.28 22.36 28.47
C PHE A 38 2.10 21.13 28.83
N THR A 39 3.27 20.97 28.23
CA THR A 39 4.14 19.82 28.46
C THR A 39 5.58 20.22 28.72
N TYR A 40 6.28 19.39 29.48
CA TYR A 40 7.71 19.48 29.71
C TYR A 40 8.35 18.11 29.54
N LEU A 41 9.30 18.05 28.62
CA LEU A 41 10.20 16.95 28.37
C LEU A 41 11.59 17.32 28.94
N PRO A 42 12.00 16.77 30.09
CA PRO A 42 13.35 16.95 30.62
C PRO A 42 14.39 16.33 29.66
N SER A 43 15.64 16.83 29.66
CA SER A 43 16.72 16.09 28.98
C SER A 43 17.26 14.97 29.86
N SER A 44 17.91 13.98 29.23
CA SER A 44 18.63 12.89 29.89
C SER A 44 19.55 13.38 31.03
N SER A 45 20.19 14.55 30.86
CA SER A 45 21.11 15.16 31.83
C SER A 45 20.51 15.59 33.17
N THR A 46 19.18 15.80 33.26
CA THR A 46 18.54 16.29 34.50
C THR A 46 18.13 15.17 35.45
N ASN A 47 18.15 13.91 35.01
CA ASN A 47 17.67 12.78 35.81
C ASN A 47 18.76 12.10 36.66
N ALA A 48 20.01 12.56 36.63
CA ALA A 48 21.13 11.81 37.21
C ALA A 48 22.24 12.68 37.85
N VAL A 49 21.88 13.52 38.84
CA VAL A 49 22.87 13.96 39.84
C VAL A 49 22.35 13.58 41.23
N GLU A 50 22.88 12.47 41.76
CA GLU A 50 22.68 12.13 43.19
C GLU A 50 23.10 13.32 44.05
N GLY A 51 22.13 13.93 44.75
CA GLY A 51 22.34 15.10 45.61
C GLY A 51 21.86 16.45 45.05
N SER A 52 21.30 16.53 43.83
CA SER A 52 20.67 17.78 43.36
C SER A 52 19.28 17.99 43.97
N GLU A 53 18.97 19.22 44.35
CA GLU A 53 17.69 19.61 44.93
C GLU A 53 16.51 19.31 43.99
N LYS A 54 15.43 18.69 44.50
CA LYS A 54 14.25 18.32 43.69
C LYS A 54 13.53 19.59 43.24
N ARG A 55 13.42 19.80 41.92
CA ARG A 55 12.73 20.94 41.32
C ARG A 55 11.41 20.51 40.68
N VAL A 56 10.38 21.33 40.84
CA VAL A 56 9.06 21.16 40.24
C VAL A 56 8.94 22.11 39.06
N ALA A 57 8.59 21.59 37.89
CA ALA A 57 8.29 22.42 36.72
C ALA A 57 6.86 22.97 36.82
N GLU A 58 6.68 24.26 36.56
CA GLU A 58 5.38 24.92 36.60
C GLU A 58 5.17 25.80 35.36
N VAL A 59 3.93 25.87 34.90
CA VAL A 59 3.46 26.91 33.99
C VAL A 59 3.01 28.10 34.84
N TRP A 60 3.52 29.28 34.53
CA TRP A 60 3.05 30.55 35.08
C TRP A 60 2.27 31.27 33.99
N THR A 61 0.97 31.48 34.16
CA THR A 61 0.10 32.04 33.10
C THR A 61 -1.02 32.90 33.66
N ASN A 62 -1.49 33.88 32.89
CA ASN A 62 -2.71 34.64 33.18
C ASN A 62 -3.97 34.07 32.49
N LEU A 63 -3.90 32.87 31.90
CA LEU A 63 -5.07 32.14 31.40
C LEU A 63 -6.04 31.83 32.55
N PRO A 64 -7.37 32.04 32.36
CA PRO A 64 -8.36 31.77 33.39
C PRO A 64 -8.46 30.27 33.67
N LEU A 65 -8.39 29.89 34.96
CA LEU A 65 -8.45 28.48 35.40
C LEU A 65 -9.86 27.87 35.34
N SER A 66 -10.90 28.70 35.16
CA SER A 66 -12.30 28.27 35.06
C SER A 66 -13.01 29.06 33.97
N PRO A 67 -13.93 28.43 33.19
CA PRO A 67 -14.77 29.12 32.22
C PRO A 67 -15.83 29.98 32.94
N SER A 68 -15.45 31.13 33.48
CA SER A 68 -16.36 32.07 34.16
C SER A 68 -17.39 32.67 33.18
N PRO A 69 -18.69 32.68 33.52
CA PRO A 69 -19.71 33.32 32.69
C PRO A 69 -20.03 34.78 33.04
N ASN A 70 -19.41 35.43 34.04
CA ASN A 70 -19.79 36.80 34.42
C ASN A 70 -18.70 37.55 35.20
N SER A 71 -17.97 38.45 34.55
CA SER A 71 -17.49 39.67 35.21
C SER A 71 -17.13 40.76 34.19
N SER A 72 -18.04 41.70 33.99
CA SER A 72 -17.85 42.95 33.23
C SER A 72 -17.02 43.99 34.02
N SER A 73 -15.98 43.57 34.74
CA SER A 73 -15.07 44.46 35.46
C SER A 73 -13.65 44.14 35.04
N SER A 74 -12.96 45.13 34.46
CA SER A 74 -11.54 45.15 34.08
C SER A 74 -10.75 43.94 34.58
N ALA A 75 -10.55 42.95 33.71
CA ALA A 75 -9.78 41.74 34.01
C ALA A 75 -8.31 42.12 34.28
N SER A 76 -8.01 42.45 35.52
CA SER A 76 -6.65 42.62 35.99
C SER A 76 -5.98 41.25 36.08
N GLU A 77 -5.07 40.97 35.14
CA GLU A 77 -3.71 40.41 35.34
C GLU A 77 -3.43 39.43 36.49
N PHE A 78 -4.36 38.58 36.93
CA PHE A 78 -4.02 37.53 37.91
C PHE A 78 -3.30 36.39 37.21
N TRP A 79 -1.99 36.30 37.44
CA TRP A 79 -1.18 35.17 37.03
C TRP A 79 -1.28 34.03 38.05
N HIS A 80 -1.32 32.80 37.56
CA HIS A 80 -1.44 31.59 38.35
C HIS A 80 -0.29 30.62 38.04
N ALA A 81 0.13 29.87 39.06
CA ALA A 81 1.08 28.77 38.92
C ALA A 81 0.33 27.46 38.77
N LEU A 82 0.68 26.68 37.76
CA LEU A 82 0.15 25.36 37.50
C LEU A 82 1.32 24.37 37.50
N PRO A 83 1.40 23.46 38.48
CA PRO A 83 2.43 22.44 38.49
C PRO A 83 2.23 21.49 37.31
N LEU A 84 3.31 21.25 36.56
CA LEU A 84 3.37 20.21 35.56
C LEU A 84 3.56 18.89 36.28
N VAL A 85 2.55 18.02 36.20
CA VAL A 85 2.53 16.74 36.90
C VAL A 85 2.97 15.62 35.96
N PRO A 86 3.67 14.58 36.46
CA PRO A 86 3.98 13.42 35.64
C PRO A 86 2.68 12.76 35.16
N SER A 87 2.61 12.41 33.88
CA SER A 87 1.42 11.82 33.27
C SER A 87 1.08 10.44 33.85
N SER A 88 2.10 9.68 34.25
CA SER A 88 2.02 8.44 35.04
C SER A 88 3.32 8.22 35.82
N SER A 89 3.35 7.24 36.74
CA SER A 89 4.56 6.87 37.49
C SER A 89 5.73 6.41 36.60
N ALA A 90 5.44 6.00 35.36
CA ALA A 90 6.41 5.49 34.39
C ALA A 90 6.69 6.45 33.21
N SER A 91 6.06 7.63 33.18
CA SER A 91 6.24 8.60 32.08
C SER A 91 7.43 9.53 32.32
N ASN A 92 8.28 9.71 31.29
CA ASN A 92 9.40 10.66 31.33
C ASN A 92 9.01 12.08 30.91
N PHE A 93 7.72 12.44 31.02
CA PHE A 93 7.23 13.77 30.68
C PHE A 93 6.21 14.26 31.70
N TYR A 94 6.10 15.58 31.78
CA TYR A 94 5.19 16.27 32.67
C TYR A 94 4.17 17.06 31.86
N SER A 95 2.95 17.18 32.36
CA SER A 95 1.89 17.92 31.69
C SER A 95 0.95 18.63 32.66
N ALA A 96 0.30 19.68 32.16
CA ALA A 96 -0.82 20.35 32.79
C ALA A 96 -1.82 20.75 31.70
N SER A 97 -3.09 20.93 32.06
CA SER A 97 -4.09 21.44 31.11
C SER A 97 -4.98 22.50 31.71
N ILE A 98 -5.41 23.44 30.88
CA ILE A 98 -6.31 24.54 31.23
C ILE A 98 -7.47 24.55 30.24
N PRO A 99 -8.73 24.76 30.69
CA PRO A 99 -9.85 25.02 29.78
C PRO A 99 -9.56 26.19 28.83
N LEU A 100 -9.99 26.06 27.58
CA LEU A 100 -9.93 27.16 26.62
C LEU A 100 -10.92 28.26 27.04
N PRO A 101 -10.50 29.54 27.11
CA PRO A 101 -11.42 30.66 27.36
C PRO A 101 -12.55 30.73 26.33
N LYS A 102 -13.76 31.07 26.77
CA LYS A 102 -14.91 31.28 25.88
C LYS A 102 -14.82 32.60 25.12
N ASP A 103 -14.32 33.63 25.79
CA ASP A 103 -14.15 34.96 25.23
C ASP A 103 -12.90 35.04 24.35
N LYS A 104 -12.92 36.00 23.41
CA LYS A 104 -11.73 36.33 22.61
C LYS A 104 -10.74 37.08 23.49
N GLY A 105 -9.46 36.84 23.27
CA GLY A 105 -8.42 37.51 24.04
C GLY A 105 -7.03 37.00 23.73
N GLU A 106 -6.06 37.64 24.37
CA GLU A 106 -4.64 37.26 24.34
C GLU A 106 -4.16 37.10 25.77
N TRP A 107 -3.57 35.94 26.06
CA TRP A 107 -3.03 35.58 27.36
C TRP A 107 -1.56 35.20 27.21
N GLU A 108 -0.77 35.49 28.23
CA GLU A 108 0.64 35.16 28.28
C GLU A 108 0.89 33.96 29.20
N PHE A 109 1.95 33.23 28.90
CA PHE A 109 2.49 32.18 29.76
C PHE A 109 4.02 32.15 29.70
N THR A 110 4.61 31.61 30.76
CA THR A 110 6.02 31.28 30.83
C THR A 110 6.21 30.02 31.68
N TYR A 111 7.42 29.45 31.67
CA TYR A 111 7.75 28.28 32.48
C TYR A 111 8.75 28.66 33.58
N ARG A 112 8.67 27.96 34.70
CA ARG A 112 9.62 28.08 35.79
C ARG A 112 9.91 26.75 36.46
N LEU A 113 11.11 26.59 37.00
CA LEU A 113 11.48 25.49 37.88
C LEU A 113 11.57 26.00 39.31
N VAL A 114 10.84 25.38 40.22
CA VAL A 114 10.80 25.78 41.64
C VAL A 114 11.48 24.72 42.48
N SER A 115 12.50 25.11 43.25
CA SER A 115 13.22 24.21 44.16
C SER A 115 12.43 23.91 45.43
N SER A 116 12.87 22.92 46.22
CA SER A 116 12.28 22.64 47.53
C SER A 116 12.45 23.77 48.55
N SER A 117 13.50 24.60 48.42
CA SER A 117 13.73 25.83 49.19
C SER A 117 12.82 27.00 48.76
N GLY A 118 12.12 26.89 47.62
CA GLY A 118 11.28 27.94 47.05
C GLY A 118 12.01 28.88 46.09
N ASP A 119 13.26 28.58 45.72
CA ASP A 119 14.01 29.33 44.71
C ASP A 119 13.42 29.07 43.32
N VAL A 120 13.21 30.14 42.55
CA VAL A 120 12.56 30.08 41.24
C VAL A 120 13.57 30.35 40.13
N GLU A 121 13.77 29.36 39.26
CA GLU A 121 14.45 29.55 37.98
C GLU A 121 13.40 29.82 36.89
N TRP A 122 13.34 31.06 36.41
CA TRP A 122 12.48 31.42 35.28
C TRP A 122 13.14 31.01 33.97
N LEU A 123 12.38 30.31 33.12
CA LEU A 123 12.87 29.81 31.83
C LEU A 123 12.55 30.76 30.68
N GLY A 124 11.59 31.65 30.86
CA GLY A 124 11.34 32.80 29.98
C GLY A 124 11.86 34.12 30.56
N SER A 125 11.96 35.13 29.70
CA SER A 125 12.35 36.50 30.05
C SER A 125 11.24 37.50 29.67
N ALA A 126 11.31 38.73 30.19
CA ALA A 126 10.40 39.80 29.78
C ALA A 126 10.55 40.08 28.27
N GLY A 127 9.48 39.86 27.50
CA GLY A 127 9.50 39.90 26.03
C GLY A 127 9.73 38.54 25.35
N GLY A 128 10.04 37.49 26.11
CA GLY A 128 10.20 36.10 25.65
C GLY A 128 9.08 35.14 26.09
N ASN A 129 8.01 35.64 26.74
CA ASN A 129 6.85 34.84 27.11
C ASN A 129 6.14 34.26 25.86
N GLY A 130 5.54 33.08 26.01
CA GLY A 130 4.63 32.56 25.01
C GLY A 130 3.25 33.21 25.14
N ARG A 131 2.46 33.19 24.06
CA ARG A 131 1.12 33.76 24.04
C ARG A 131 0.09 32.83 23.44
N ILE A 132 -1.07 32.74 24.08
CA ILE A 132 -2.26 32.09 23.56
C ILE A 132 -3.23 33.18 23.09
N VAL A 133 -3.65 33.11 21.84
CA VAL A 133 -4.58 34.07 21.24
C VAL A 133 -5.84 33.32 20.84
N VAL A 134 -6.95 33.60 21.52
CA VAL A 134 -8.27 33.04 21.17
C VAL A 134 -9.01 34.00 20.27
N VAL A 135 -9.33 33.54 19.07
CA VAL A 135 -9.97 34.29 17.99
C VAL A 135 -11.42 33.82 17.81
N SER A 136 -12.32 34.67 17.29
CA SER A 136 -13.71 34.26 16.99
C SER A 136 -13.76 33.02 16.11
N SER A 137 -14.60 32.05 16.48
CA SER A 137 -15.13 31.05 15.54
C SER A 137 -16.08 31.68 14.50
N ASP A 138 -16.82 32.73 14.88
CA ASP A 138 -17.76 33.47 14.01
C ASP A 138 -17.10 34.48 13.06
N VAL A 139 -15.77 34.48 12.94
CA VAL A 139 -15.20 35.01 11.70
C VAL A 139 -15.73 34.06 10.64
N LYS A 140 -16.86 34.41 9.98
CA LYS A 140 -17.10 33.94 8.61
C LYS A 140 -15.73 34.06 7.99
N ALA A 141 -15.13 32.96 7.53
CA ALA A 141 -13.94 33.03 6.71
C ALA A 141 -14.25 34.12 5.67
N GLU A 142 -13.76 35.34 5.88
CA GLU A 142 -14.13 36.47 5.05
C GLU A 142 -13.42 36.13 3.74
N ALA A 143 -14.18 35.53 2.81
CA ALA A 143 -13.67 34.84 1.64
C ALA A 143 -12.72 33.67 1.96
N GLY A 144 -13.24 32.58 2.54
CA GLY A 144 -12.58 31.27 2.40
C GLY A 144 -12.32 31.01 0.92
N TRP A 145 -11.08 30.69 0.56
CA TRP A 145 -10.75 30.42 -0.84
C TRP A 145 -11.39 29.10 -1.26
N GLU A 146 -12.42 29.16 -2.12
CA GLU A 146 -13.21 28.02 -2.62
C GLU A 146 -12.59 27.37 -3.88
N GLY A 147 -11.25 27.31 -3.88
CA GLY A 147 -10.49 26.79 -5.00
C GLY A 147 -10.32 27.77 -6.17
N PRO A 148 -9.58 27.36 -7.21
CA PRO A 148 -9.33 28.21 -8.37
C PRO A 148 -10.60 28.54 -9.17
N GLU A 149 -10.67 29.73 -9.77
CA GLU A 149 -11.78 30.15 -10.64
C GLU A 149 -11.28 30.42 -12.07
N GLY A 150 -12.15 30.20 -13.06
CA GLY A 150 -11.83 30.39 -14.48
C GLY A 150 -12.63 29.44 -15.36
N LYS A 151 -12.57 29.66 -16.68
CA LYS A 151 -13.23 28.77 -17.67
C LYS A 151 -12.44 27.48 -17.88
N GLU A 152 -11.15 27.51 -17.57
CA GLU A 152 -10.20 26.41 -17.60
C GLU A 152 -10.42 25.39 -16.47
N TRP A 153 -11.12 25.78 -15.40
CA TRP A 153 -11.32 24.96 -14.21
C TRP A 153 -12.68 24.28 -14.23
N THR A 154 -12.70 22.99 -13.92
CA THR A 154 -13.92 22.19 -13.84
C THR A 154 -13.98 21.44 -12.52
N SER A 155 -15.18 21.30 -11.97
CA SER A 155 -15.43 20.40 -10.85
C SER A 155 -15.59 18.97 -11.38
N PRO A 156 -14.89 17.98 -10.81
CA PRO A 156 -15.04 16.60 -11.23
C PRO A 156 -16.48 16.12 -10.96
N PRO A 157 -17.08 15.28 -11.82
CA PRO A 157 -18.42 14.73 -11.59
C PRO A 157 -18.44 13.60 -10.55
N VAL A 158 -17.41 13.48 -9.70
CA VAL A 158 -17.20 12.36 -8.79
C VAL A 158 -17.72 12.75 -7.38
N PRO A 159 -18.61 11.97 -6.76
CA PRO A 159 -19.04 12.23 -5.37
C PRO A 159 -17.84 12.31 -4.42
N GLY A 160 -17.83 13.29 -3.52
CA GLY A 160 -16.73 13.51 -2.57
C GLY A 160 -15.55 14.33 -3.08
N THR A 161 -15.60 14.88 -4.30
CA THR A 161 -14.57 15.81 -4.82
C THR A 161 -14.99 17.29 -4.77
N GLU A 162 -15.84 17.67 -3.80
CA GLU A 162 -16.42 19.01 -3.68
C GLU A 162 -15.35 20.12 -3.50
N CYS A 163 -14.25 19.79 -2.84
CA CYS A 163 -13.10 20.67 -2.63
C CYS A 163 -11.93 20.36 -3.58
N VAL A 164 -12.22 19.93 -4.81
CA VAL A 164 -11.23 19.70 -5.87
C VAL A 164 -11.67 20.33 -7.18
N LYS A 165 -10.72 20.93 -7.90
CA LYS A 165 -10.90 21.41 -9.27
C LYS A 165 -9.79 20.88 -10.18
N VAL A 166 -10.15 20.61 -11.43
CA VAL A 166 -9.22 20.18 -12.47
C VAL A 166 -9.14 21.25 -13.55
N GLY A 167 -7.93 21.75 -13.77
CA GLY A 167 -7.60 22.74 -14.80
C GLY A 167 -7.14 22.06 -16.08
N LYS A 168 -7.59 22.58 -17.22
CA LYS A 168 -7.16 22.17 -18.57
C LYS A 168 -6.60 23.36 -19.33
N PHE A 169 -5.37 23.23 -19.83
CA PHE A 169 -4.63 24.34 -20.41
C PHE A 169 -4.07 24.00 -21.79
N SER A 170 -4.69 24.53 -22.83
CA SER A 170 -4.25 24.31 -24.21
C SER A 170 -2.96 25.07 -24.53
N ARG A 171 -2.17 24.56 -25.48
CA ARG A 171 -0.99 25.23 -26.03
C ARG A 171 -1.37 26.58 -26.66
N GLY A 172 -0.76 27.67 -26.19
CA GLY A 172 -0.95 29.01 -26.74
C GLY A 172 -0.23 29.19 -28.10
N ALA A 173 -0.70 30.14 -28.92
CA ALA A 173 -0.20 30.36 -30.29
C ALA A 173 1.24 30.93 -30.39
N ALA A 174 1.95 31.16 -29.27
CA ALA A 174 3.16 31.97 -29.21
C ALA A 174 4.31 31.35 -28.38
N THR A 175 4.51 30.03 -28.41
CA THR A 175 5.63 29.37 -27.72
C THR A 175 6.71 28.93 -28.72
N GLU A 176 7.95 29.42 -28.50
CA GLU A 176 9.08 29.38 -29.44
C GLU A 176 9.88 28.06 -29.44
N LYS A 177 9.50 27.06 -28.61
CA LYS A 177 10.07 25.70 -28.65
C LYS A 177 9.05 24.72 -29.23
N GLU A 178 9.48 23.86 -30.16
CA GLU A 178 8.63 22.81 -30.71
C GLU A 178 8.19 21.84 -29.59
N GLY A 179 6.88 21.72 -29.37
CA GLY A 179 6.28 20.72 -28.47
C GLY A 179 6.19 21.08 -26.98
N GLU A 180 6.93 22.07 -26.46
CA GLU A 180 6.89 22.47 -25.05
C GLU A 180 6.17 23.82 -24.84
N TRP A 181 5.35 23.93 -23.79
CA TRP A 181 4.78 25.21 -23.35
C TRP A 181 4.61 25.26 -21.83
N ASP A 182 4.73 26.47 -21.29
CA ASP A 182 4.58 26.73 -19.86
C ASP A 182 3.29 27.50 -19.59
N VAL A 183 2.57 27.12 -18.53
CA VAL A 183 1.40 27.83 -18.02
C VAL A 183 1.73 28.39 -16.64
N GLU A 184 1.65 29.71 -16.46
CA GLU A 184 1.88 30.33 -15.16
C GLU A 184 0.80 29.91 -14.15
N VAL A 185 1.23 29.26 -13.07
CA VAL A 185 0.35 28.91 -11.93
C VAL A 185 0.15 30.16 -11.10
N LYS A 186 -1.03 30.77 -11.22
CA LYS A 186 -1.33 32.03 -10.56
C LYS A 186 -1.54 31.85 -9.05
N ARG A 187 -1.20 32.87 -8.26
CA ARG A 187 -1.29 32.81 -6.79
C ARG A 187 -2.73 32.65 -6.30
N GLU A 188 -3.69 33.22 -7.02
CA GLU A 188 -5.11 33.07 -6.76
C GLU A 188 -5.64 31.65 -7.04
N TRP A 189 -4.93 30.84 -7.84
CA TRP A 189 -5.30 29.44 -8.08
C TRP A 189 -4.85 28.50 -6.96
N VAL A 190 -4.02 28.97 -6.03
CA VAL A 190 -3.43 28.15 -4.98
C VAL A 190 -3.73 28.70 -3.58
N GLY A 191 -4.66 29.65 -3.48
CA GLY A 191 -5.07 30.25 -2.22
C GLY A 191 -4.01 31.14 -1.57
N LEU A 192 -3.03 31.64 -2.33
CA LEU A 192 -1.94 32.48 -1.80
C LEU A 192 -2.15 34.00 -2.00
N SER A 193 -3.34 34.40 -2.46
CA SER A 193 -3.73 35.80 -2.66
C SER A 193 -4.45 36.36 -1.43
N GLY A 194 -4.15 37.60 -1.03
CA GLY A 194 -4.85 38.27 0.08
C GLY A 194 -4.50 37.76 1.48
N LEU A 195 -3.47 36.92 1.64
CA LEU A 195 -3.10 36.29 2.91
C LEU A 195 -2.31 37.18 3.89
N GLY A 196 -1.94 38.41 3.51
CA GLY A 196 -1.12 39.29 4.34
C GLY A 196 0.20 38.64 4.76
N GLU A 197 0.51 38.69 6.06
CA GLU A 197 1.71 38.12 6.68
C GLU A 197 1.53 36.67 7.19
N ARG A 198 0.48 35.95 6.76
CA ARG A 198 0.26 34.55 7.17
C ARG A 198 1.44 33.68 6.74
N GLU A 199 2.06 32.98 7.67
CA GLU A 199 3.14 32.05 7.35
C GLU A 199 2.64 30.80 6.63
N VAL A 200 3.46 30.29 5.71
CA VAL A 200 3.20 29.09 4.93
C VAL A 200 4.45 28.21 4.95
N ASP A 201 4.27 26.91 5.17
CA ASP A 201 5.27 25.89 4.88
C ASP A 201 4.69 24.83 3.93
N GLY A 202 5.44 23.78 3.61
CA GLY A 202 4.95 22.78 2.68
C GLY A 202 5.88 21.61 2.45
N LEU A 203 5.47 20.75 1.52
CA LEU A 203 6.24 19.60 1.04
C LEU A 203 6.11 19.55 -0.48
N VAL A 204 7.23 19.41 -1.18
CA VAL A 204 7.25 19.16 -2.63
C VAL A 204 7.79 17.75 -2.87
N VAL A 205 7.18 16.99 -3.77
CA VAL A 205 7.74 15.75 -4.33
C VAL A 205 8.24 16.08 -5.73
N GLU A 206 9.55 16.24 -5.86
CA GLU A 206 10.22 16.66 -7.10
C GLU A 206 11.31 15.69 -7.50
N GLN A 207 11.65 15.68 -8.79
CA GLN A 207 12.70 14.80 -9.29
C GLN A 207 14.04 15.15 -8.62
N SER A 208 14.92 14.18 -8.51
CA SER A 208 16.28 14.34 -8.01
C SER A 208 17.29 14.19 -9.15
N SER A 209 18.56 14.49 -8.87
CA SER A 209 19.66 14.31 -9.84
C SER A 209 19.83 12.87 -10.32
N ARG A 210 19.27 11.90 -9.59
CA ARG A 210 19.29 10.47 -9.91
C ARG A 210 17.96 9.98 -10.47
N THR A 211 17.13 10.88 -10.99
CA THR A 211 15.84 10.61 -11.67
C THR A 211 14.70 10.08 -10.78
N TRP A 212 14.92 9.91 -9.48
CA TRP A 212 13.88 9.58 -8.49
C TRP A 212 12.99 10.77 -8.15
N PHE A 213 11.72 10.53 -7.81
CA PHE A 213 10.94 11.51 -7.06
C PHE A 213 11.31 11.50 -5.58
N ALA A 214 11.81 12.63 -5.09
CA ALA A 214 12.25 12.83 -3.71
C ALA A 214 11.40 13.91 -3.02
N PRO A 215 10.84 13.63 -1.85
CA PRO A 215 10.15 14.62 -1.03
C PRO A 215 11.14 15.59 -0.40
N ARG A 216 10.83 16.87 -0.43
CA ARG A 216 11.59 17.93 0.22
C ARG A 216 10.66 18.88 0.97
N PRO A 217 10.88 19.10 2.28
CA PRO A 217 10.12 20.09 3.02
C PRO A 217 10.51 21.50 2.56
N LEU A 218 9.51 22.38 2.50
CA LEU A 218 9.69 23.79 2.21
C LEU A 218 9.76 24.56 3.54
N PRO A 219 10.72 25.48 3.70
CA PRO A 219 10.85 26.24 4.95
C PRO A 219 9.64 27.14 5.16
N ARG A 220 9.35 27.44 6.44
CA ARG A 220 8.34 28.46 6.79
C ARG A 220 8.73 29.79 6.16
N SER A 221 7.79 30.40 5.46
CA SER A 221 8.03 31.57 4.62
C SER A 221 6.76 32.40 4.48
N SER A 222 6.90 33.64 3.99
CA SER A 222 5.74 34.43 3.60
C SER A 222 5.05 33.79 2.39
N PRO A 223 3.76 34.09 2.15
CA PRO A 223 3.07 33.61 0.96
C PRO A 223 3.78 34.06 -0.32
N SER A 224 4.44 35.22 -0.31
CA SER A 224 5.14 35.77 -1.46
C SER A 224 6.42 35.00 -1.82
N SER A 225 7.12 34.39 -0.85
CA SER A 225 8.41 33.73 -1.09
C SER A 225 8.33 32.20 -1.11
N ILE A 226 7.30 31.56 -0.57
CA ILE A 226 7.24 30.09 -0.45
C ILE A 226 7.47 29.35 -1.78
N LEU A 227 6.95 29.89 -2.88
CA LEU A 227 7.07 29.27 -4.21
C LEU A 227 8.47 29.41 -4.82
N SER A 228 9.30 30.34 -4.31
CA SER A 228 10.67 30.51 -4.78
C SER A 228 11.58 29.34 -4.38
N HIS A 229 11.15 28.50 -3.44
CA HIS A 229 11.89 27.34 -2.97
C HIS A 229 11.77 26.11 -3.87
N LEU A 230 10.91 26.11 -4.90
CA LEU A 230 10.84 24.99 -5.85
C LEU A 230 12.03 24.98 -6.82
N SER A 231 12.38 23.81 -7.33
CA SER A 231 13.46 23.68 -8.31
C SER A 231 13.06 24.26 -9.68
N PRO A 232 13.95 25.02 -10.37
CA PRO A 232 13.75 25.38 -11.77
C PRO A 232 14.15 24.25 -12.73
N THR A 233 14.89 23.26 -12.25
CA THR A 233 15.47 22.17 -13.05
C THR A 233 14.70 20.87 -12.88
N PHE A 234 14.24 20.59 -11.66
CA PHE A 234 13.63 19.31 -11.33
C PHE A 234 12.10 19.43 -11.35
N PRO A 235 11.42 18.65 -12.20
CA PRO A 235 9.96 18.65 -12.25
C PRO A 235 9.37 18.10 -10.95
N ALA A 236 8.31 18.75 -10.46
CA ALA A 236 7.55 18.34 -9.29
C ALA A 236 6.22 17.68 -9.68
N GLN A 237 5.93 16.56 -9.03
CA GLN A 237 4.74 15.73 -9.24
C GLN A 237 3.70 15.91 -8.14
N LEU A 238 4.06 16.50 -7.00
CA LEU A 238 3.13 16.90 -5.93
C LEU A 238 3.66 18.14 -5.22
N LEU A 239 2.79 19.10 -4.95
CA LEU A 239 3.08 20.23 -4.05
C LEU A 239 1.97 20.32 -3.00
N ILE A 240 2.36 20.28 -1.73
CA ILE A 240 1.49 20.48 -0.57
C ILE A 240 1.91 21.80 0.08
N LEU A 241 0.96 22.72 0.22
CA LEU A 241 1.12 23.96 0.98
C LEU A 241 0.27 23.88 2.23
N ARG A 242 0.87 24.20 3.38
CA ARG A 242 0.20 24.27 4.66
C ARG A 242 0.24 25.72 5.15
N LEU A 243 -0.93 26.34 5.17
CA LEU A 243 -1.09 27.71 5.63
C LEU A 243 -1.33 27.69 7.14
N LEU A 244 -0.42 28.30 7.89
CA LEU A 244 -0.41 28.22 9.35
C LEU A 244 -1.48 29.15 9.98
N PRO A 245 -1.97 28.86 11.18
CA PRO A 245 -2.92 29.72 11.89
C PRO A 245 -2.42 31.17 12.05
N CYS A 246 -3.32 32.14 11.94
CA CYS A 246 -3.01 33.57 12.08
C CYS A 246 -4.16 34.31 12.82
N PRO A 247 -4.02 35.62 13.13
CA PRO A 247 -5.03 36.37 13.88
C PRO A 247 -6.43 36.43 13.23
N THR A 248 -6.52 36.26 11.91
CA THR A 248 -7.78 36.33 11.15
C THR A 248 -8.33 34.96 10.76
N ASP A 249 -7.49 33.92 10.74
CA ASP A 249 -7.86 32.54 10.46
C ASP A 249 -7.11 31.61 11.43
N PRO A 250 -7.74 31.16 12.53
CA PRO A 250 -7.09 30.32 13.53
C PRO A 250 -6.93 28.85 13.10
N TRP A 251 -7.26 28.51 11.85
CA TRP A 251 -7.24 27.14 11.34
C TRP A 251 -6.01 26.89 10.47
N THR A 252 -5.44 25.69 10.56
CA THR A 252 -4.46 25.21 9.59
C THR A 252 -5.18 24.78 8.32
N ARG A 253 -4.77 25.35 7.17
CA ARG A 253 -5.35 25.05 5.85
C ARG A 253 -4.34 24.33 4.97
N TYR A 254 -4.83 23.46 4.09
CA TYR A 254 -4.00 22.77 3.11
C TYR A 254 -4.44 23.12 1.69
N THR A 255 -3.46 23.29 0.81
CA THR A 255 -3.65 23.30 -0.65
C THR A 255 -2.75 22.23 -1.25
N VAL A 256 -3.31 21.31 -2.03
CA VAL A 256 -2.61 20.21 -2.69
C VAL A 256 -2.69 20.42 -4.19
N LEU A 257 -1.55 20.39 -4.88
CA LEU A 257 -1.44 20.47 -6.33
C LEU A 257 -0.86 19.18 -6.88
N LEU A 258 -1.55 18.58 -7.85
CA LEU A 258 -1.13 17.37 -8.55
C LEU A 258 -1.19 17.64 -10.07
N PRO A 259 -0.07 17.99 -10.73
CA PRO A 259 -0.02 17.94 -12.20
C PRO A 259 -0.20 16.49 -12.66
N PHE A 260 -0.82 16.25 -13.81
CA PHE A 260 -0.92 14.89 -14.33
C PHE A 260 -0.85 14.86 -15.84
N SER A 261 -0.33 13.74 -16.35
CA SER A 261 0.01 13.52 -17.74
C SER A 261 -1.05 12.68 -18.43
N THR A 262 -1.31 12.98 -19.69
CA THR A 262 -2.11 12.16 -20.60
C THR A 262 -1.20 11.41 -21.56
N ARG A 263 -1.78 10.63 -22.48
CA ARG A 263 -1.00 10.02 -23.57
C ARG A 263 -0.45 11.07 -24.56
N GLN A 264 -1.10 12.23 -24.64
CA GLN A 264 -0.75 13.30 -25.58
C GLN A 264 0.16 14.36 -24.96
N THR A 265 0.18 14.48 -23.63
CA THR A 265 0.87 15.58 -22.95
C THR A 265 1.36 15.19 -21.58
N SER A 266 2.66 15.31 -21.36
CA SER A 266 3.29 15.30 -20.04
C SER A 266 3.09 16.63 -19.33
N ALA A 267 2.82 16.61 -18.02
CA ALA A 267 2.70 17.82 -17.21
C ALA A 267 3.40 17.69 -15.86
N ALA A 268 4.17 18.71 -15.48
CA ALA A 268 4.81 18.81 -14.18
C ALA A 268 4.93 20.26 -13.70
N LEU A 269 5.12 20.46 -12.39
CA LEU A 269 5.37 21.80 -11.84
C LEU A 269 6.87 22.09 -11.82
N VAL A 270 7.26 23.29 -12.24
CA VAL A 270 8.65 23.78 -12.15
C VAL A 270 8.67 25.26 -11.76
N ARG A 271 9.74 25.71 -11.11
CA ARG A 271 9.94 27.14 -10.92
C ARG A 271 10.45 27.78 -12.21
N ASN A 272 10.08 29.03 -12.49
CA ASN A 272 10.73 29.78 -13.54
C ASN A 272 12.20 30.13 -13.16
N GLU A 273 13.07 30.31 -14.16
CA GLU A 273 14.47 30.70 -13.92
C GLU A 273 14.58 32.11 -13.31
N GLY A 274 13.58 32.96 -13.52
CA GLY A 274 13.50 34.33 -12.98
C GLY A 274 13.12 34.45 -11.50
N GLY A 275 12.82 33.35 -10.81
CA GLY A 275 12.82 33.25 -9.33
C GLY A 275 11.52 33.49 -8.57
N GLU A 276 10.40 33.83 -9.21
CA GLU A 276 9.18 34.27 -8.49
C GLU A 276 7.89 33.52 -8.89
N LYS A 277 7.91 32.71 -9.95
CA LYS A 277 6.71 32.08 -10.50
C LYS A 277 6.86 30.57 -10.59
N ILE A 278 5.74 29.87 -10.41
CA ILE A 278 5.62 28.45 -10.75
C ILE A 278 4.96 28.33 -12.12
N LEU A 279 5.47 27.40 -12.90
CA LEU A 279 4.97 27.03 -14.21
C LEU A 279 4.47 25.60 -14.16
N LEU A 280 3.31 25.34 -14.74
CA LEU A 280 2.93 24.01 -15.19
C LEU A 280 3.60 23.82 -16.56
N ARG A 281 4.71 23.10 -16.57
CA ARG A 281 5.45 22.75 -17.78
C ARG A 281 4.77 21.60 -18.46
N CYS A 282 4.42 21.80 -19.72
CA CYS A 282 3.72 20.83 -20.54
C CYS A 282 4.58 20.47 -21.75
N GLN A 283 4.68 19.17 -22.05
CA GLN A 283 5.38 18.67 -23.22
C GLN A 283 4.44 17.78 -24.02
N GLN A 284 4.30 18.07 -25.32
CA GLN A 284 3.50 17.28 -26.25
C GLN A 284 4.21 15.97 -26.57
N ASP A 285 3.45 14.88 -26.61
CA ASP A 285 3.95 13.52 -26.84
C ASP A 285 3.25 12.75 -27.95
N ALA A 286 2.13 13.26 -28.45
CA ALA A 286 1.46 12.65 -29.57
C ALA A 286 0.71 13.70 -30.38
N GLU A 287 0.42 13.37 -31.64
CA GLU A 287 -0.47 14.20 -32.45
C GLU A 287 -1.87 14.33 -31.82
N GLY A 288 -2.41 15.56 -31.81
CA GLY A 288 -3.75 15.84 -31.30
C GLY A 288 -3.85 17.11 -30.45
N ALA A 289 -4.99 17.29 -29.79
CA ALA A 289 -5.20 18.41 -28.88
C ALA A 289 -4.25 18.28 -27.66
N SER A 290 -3.28 19.18 -27.58
CA SER A 290 -2.28 19.22 -26.51
C SER A 290 -2.77 20.10 -25.36
N GLU A 291 -3.11 19.46 -24.24
CA GLU A 291 -3.63 20.11 -23.04
C GLU A 291 -2.85 19.67 -21.80
N GLY A 292 -2.31 20.64 -21.07
CA GLY A 292 -1.72 20.45 -19.75
C GLY A 292 -2.82 20.32 -18.70
N HIS A 293 -2.59 19.48 -17.70
CA HIS A 293 -3.58 19.21 -16.67
C HIS A 293 -3.02 19.39 -15.25
N LEU A 294 -3.84 19.97 -14.38
CA LEU A 294 -3.52 20.22 -12.98
C LEU A 294 -4.76 20.01 -12.11
N ALA A 295 -4.68 19.10 -11.13
CA ALA A 295 -5.68 18.96 -10.09
C ALA A 295 -5.26 19.77 -8.86
N ILE A 296 -6.20 20.53 -8.28
CA ILE A 296 -6.00 21.29 -7.05
C ILE A 296 -7.09 20.94 -6.05
N ALA A 297 -6.69 20.51 -4.85
CA ALA A 297 -7.57 20.25 -3.72
C ALA A 297 -7.24 21.19 -2.55
N TRP A 298 -8.24 21.51 -1.75
CA TRP A 298 -8.07 22.35 -0.56
C TRP A 298 -8.92 21.85 0.61
N GLY A 299 -8.45 22.10 1.83
CA GLY A 299 -9.14 21.64 3.03
C GLY A 299 -8.45 22.07 4.32
N GLU A 300 -8.78 21.38 5.40
CA GLU A 300 -8.33 21.70 6.76
C GLU A 300 -7.42 20.61 7.35
N GLU A 301 -6.84 20.89 8.52
CA GLU A 301 -6.12 19.89 9.30
C GLU A 301 -7.01 18.70 9.65
N GLY A 302 -6.53 17.50 9.31
CA GLY A 302 -7.34 16.28 9.39
C GLY A 302 -7.61 15.66 8.03
N GLU A 303 -7.51 16.43 6.95
CA GLU A 303 -7.96 16.01 5.61
C GLU A 303 -6.84 15.76 4.60
N LEU A 304 -5.56 15.99 4.95
CA LEU A 304 -4.45 16.02 3.98
C LEU A 304 -4.40 14.77 3.09
N ARG A 305 -4.47 13.58 3.70
CA ARG A 305 -4.45 12.31 2.96
C ARG A 305 -5.63 12.22 1.98
N THR A 306 -6.83 12.52 2.46
CA THR A 306 -8.05 12.55 1.66
C THR A 306 -7.97 13.55 0.51
N LEU A 307 -7.33 14.72 0.71
CA LEU A 307 -7.14 15.72 -0.35
C LEU A 307 -6.24 15.20 -1.48
N ILE A 308 -5.14 14.51 -1.15
CA ILE A 308 -4.26 13.89 -2.15
C ILE A 308 -5.03 12.79 -2.91
N GLU A 309 -5.75 11.92 -2.20
CA GLU A 309 -6.56 10.86 -2.78
C GLU A 309 -7.66 11.42 -3.71
N ARG A 310 -8.30 12.53 -3.34
CA ARG A 310 -9.29 13.23 -4.18
C ARG A 310 -8.67 13.85 -5.44
N CYS A 311 -7.47 14.43 -5.35
CA CYS A 311 -6.72 14.89 -6.53
C CYS A 311 -6.46 13.74 -7.51
N VAL A 312 -5.98 12.60 -7.01
CA VAL A 312 -5.73 11.40 -7.84
C VAL A 312 -7.04 10.87 -8.44
N ALA A 313 -8.13 10.81 -7.66
CA ALA A 313 -9.44 10.37 -8.16
C ALA A 313 -9.99 11.30 -9.25
N ALA A 314 -9.82 12.61 -9.10
CA ALA A 314 -10.20 13.60 -10.10
C ALA A 314 -9.37 13.45 -11.39
N ALA A 315 -8.06 13.28 -11.27
CA ALA A 315 -7.17 13.01 -12.41
C ALA A 315 -7.56 11.70 -13.13
N ARG A 316 -7.88 10.64 -12.37
CA ARG A 316 -8.34 9.36 -12.91
C ARG A 316 -9.66 9.50 -13.69
N GLY A 317 -10.58 10.32 -13.21
CA GLY A 317 -11.83 10.63 -13.93
C GLY A 317 -11.60 11.28 -15.30
N VAL A 318 -10.49 12.00 -15.48
CA VAL A 318 -10.09 12.56 -16.78
C VAL A 318 -9.48 11.50 -17.70
N LEU A 319 -8.60 10.64 -17.16
CA LEU A 319 -7.92 9.60 -17.95
C LEU A 319 -8.81 8.38 -18.26
N SER A 320 -9.88 8.15 -17.50
CA SER A 320 -10.76 6.99 -17.67
C SER A 320 -12.25 7.35 -17.48
N PRO A 321 -12.85 8.12 -18.42
CA PRO A 321 -14.23 8.62 -18.29
C PRO A 321 -15.34 7.57 -18.54
N SER A 322 -15.00 6.39 -19.08
CA SER A 322 -15.96 5.36 -19.52
C SER A 322 -16.11 4.16 -18.59
N SER A 323 -15.26 4.00 -17.57
CA SER A 323 -15.47 2.99 -16.54
C SER A 323 -16.45 3.55 -15.51
N SER A 324 -17.57 2.84 -15.29
CA SER A 324 -18.39 3.06 -14.11
C SER A 324 -17.45 3.05 -12.90
N LEU A 325 -17.50 4.10 -12.07
CA LEU A 325 -16.86 4.16 -10.76
C LEU A 325 -17.27 2.91 -9.96
N SER A 326 -16.62 1.76 -10.17
CA SER A 326 -16.81 0.62 -9.31
C SER A 326 -16.07 0.99 -8.04
N SER A 327 -16.86 1.37 -7.03
CA SER A 327 -16.44 1.54 -5.65
C SER A 327 -15.89 0.25 -5.02
N SER A 328 -15.57 -0.77 -5.82
CA SER A 328 -14.80 -1.92 -5.37
C SER A 328 -13.40 -1.40 -5.07
N ASP A 329 -13.24 -0.99 -3.83
CA ASP A 329 -11.95 -0.81 -3.22
C ASP A 329 -11.14 -2.09 -3.48
N PRO A 330 -10.05 -2.03 -4.28
CA PRO A 330 -9.19 -3.19 -4.50
C PRO A 330 -8.64 -3.73 -3.17
N SER A 331 -8.68 -2.92 -2.10
CA SER A 331 -8.36 -3.28 -0.71
C SER A 331 -9.17 -4.46 -0.16
N SER A 332 -10.30 -4.83 -0.78
CA SER A 332 -11.16 -5.90 -0.26
C SER A 332 -10.57 -7.31 -0.35
N ARG A 333 -9.50 -7.52 -1.14
CA ARG A 333 -8.78 -8.81 -1.16
C ARG A 333 -7.44 -8.69 -0.44
N PRO A 334 -7.25 -9.39 0.69
CA PRO A 334 -5.97 -9.37 1.38
C PRO A 334 -4.88 -10.01 0.51
N TYR A 335 -3.73 -9.35 0.39
CA TYR A 335 -2.54 -9.89 -0.29
C TYR A 335 -2.14 -11.24 0.29
N ALA A 336 -1.61 -12.15 -0.54
CA ALA A 336 -1.03 -13.39 -0.03
C ALA A 336 0.20 -13.10 0.85
N PRO A 337 0.47 -13.89 1.91
CA PRO A 337 1.69 -13.78 2.69
C PRO A 337 2.93 -13.92 1.79
N LYS A 338 3.83 -12.94 1.83
CA LYS A 338 5.03 -12.92 0.99
C LYS A 338 6.20 -13.62 1.69
N PRO A 339 7.00 -14.41 0.98
CA PRO A 339 8.25 -14.94 1.54
C PRO A 339 9.27 -13.80 1.75
N LEU A 340 10.41 -14.10 2.36
CA LEU A 340 11.55 -13.18 2.33
C LEU A 340 12.21 -13.25 0.94
N GLY A 341 12.58 -12.11 0.39
CA GLY A 341 13.33 -12.02 -0.87
C GLY A 341 14.82 -11.83 -0.60
N ALA A 342 15.68 -12.29 -1.50
CA ALA A 342 17.12 -12.04 -1.47
C ALA A 342 17.57 -11.36 -2.77
N CYS A 343 18.22 -10.20 -2.65
CA CYS A 343 18.73 -9.43 -3.78
C CYS A 343 20.26 -9.49 -3.80
N THR A 344 20.85 -9.68 -4.98
CA THR A 344 22.32 -9.81 -5.12
C THR A 344 23.07 -8.48 -5.10
N TRP A 345 22.40 -7.32 -5.20
CA TRP A 345 23.05 -6.02 -5.40
C TRP A 345 24.11 -5.70 -4.34
N ASN A 346 23.71 -5.45 -3.08
CA ASN A 346 24.66 -5.11 -2.02
C ASN A 346 25.43 -6.34 -1.50
N ALA A 347 24.87 -7.54 -1.65
CA ALA A 347 25.45 -8.77 -1.13
C ALA A 347 26.63 -9.28 -1.98
N LEU A 348 26.54 -9.18 -3.32
CA LEU A 348 27.48 -9.77 -4.26
C LEU A 348 27.94 -8.80 -5.35
N SER A 349 27.00 -8.09 -6.01
CA SER A 349 27.32 -7.29 -7.19
C SER A 349 28.15 -6.04 -6.86
N ARG A 350 27.78 -5.29 -5.80
CA ARG A 350 28.40 -4.03 -5.36
C ARG A 350 28.81 -3.10 -6.53
N GLY A 351 27.99 -3.01 -7.57
CA GLY A 351 28.29 -2.19 -8.75
C GLY A 351 29.41 -2.72 -9.65
N GLY A 352 29.51 -4.04 -9.83
CA GLY A 352 30.48 -4.67 -10.74
C GLY A 352 31.75 -5.21 -10.06
N SER A 353 31.64 -5.66 -8.81
CA SER A 353 32.67 -6.45 -8.15
C SER A 353 33.05 -7.65 -9.03
N ALA A 354 34.35 -7.92 -9.17
CA ALA A 354 34.87 -9.06 -9.92
C ALA A 354 34.40 -10.42 -9.34
N ASP A 355 33.86 -10.42 -8.12
CA ASP A 355 33.41 -11.62 -7.40
C ASP A 355 31.94 -11.97 -7.66
N TYR A 356 31.19 -11.22 -8.47
CA TYR A 356 29.81 -11.58 -8.82
C TYR A 356 29.76 -12.54 -10.01
N SER A 357 29.51 -13.82 -9.71
CA SER A 357 29.40 -14.90 -10.70
C SER A 357 28.28 -15.86 -10.33
N ALA A 358 27.96 -16.78 -11.24
CA ALA A 358 27.01 -17.86 -10.97
C ALA A 358 27.48 -18.73 -9.79
N THR A 359 28.78 -19.01 -9.67
CA THR A 359 29.35 -19.76 -8.54
C THR A 359 29.19 -19.01 -7.22
N SER A 360 29.50 -17.71 -7.18
CA SER A 360 29.38 -16.95 -5.93
C SER A 360 27.93 -16.77 -5.49
N LEU A 361 26.99 -16.63 -6.44
CA LEU A 361 25.54 -16.67 -6.18
C LEU A 361 25.12 -17.98 -5.51
N LEU A 362 25.49 -19.12 -6.08
CA LEU A 362 25.10 -20.43 -5.53
C LEU A 362 25.71 -20.67 -4.15
N SER A 363 26.99 -20.30 -3.96
CA SER A 363 27.67 -20.38 -2.66
C SER A 363 27.02 -19.49 -1.61
N TRP A 364 26.59 -18.28 -1.99
CA TRP A 364 25.87 -17.38 -1.09
C TRP A 364 24.52 -17.97 -0.68
N LEU A 365 23.74 -18.49 -1.62
CA LEU A 365 22.46 -19.14 -1.31
C LEU A 365 22.65 -20.35 -0.40
N ASP A 366 23.68 -21.16 -0.61
CA ASP A 366 24.03 -22.29 0.28
C ASP A 366 24.37 -21.80 1.70
N SER A 367 25.12 -20.69 1.81
CA SER A 367 25.41 -20.07 3.11
C SER A 367 24.14 -19.60 3.82
N LEU A 368 23.21 -18.96 3.11
CA LEU A 368 21.93 -18.51 3.65
C LEU A 368 21.08 -19.70 4.12
N ARG A 369 21.07 -20.81 3.35
CA ARG A 369 20.35 -22.05 3.73
C ARG A 369 20.93 -22.73 4.96
N SER A 370 22.22 -22.62 5.18
CA SER A 370 22.90 -23.22 6.34
C SER A 370 22.64 -22.49 7.67
N SER A 371 22.09 -21.27 7.61
CA SER A 371 21.80 -20.47 8.79
C SER A 371 20.70 -21.11 9.67
N PRO A 372 20.87 -21.13 11.00
CA PRO A 372 19.87 -21.64 11.93
C PRO A 372 18.66 -20.70 12.10
N SER A 373 18.76 -19.45 11.62
CA SER A 373 17.66 -18.47 11.62
C SER A 373 16.46 -18.97 10.81
N SER A 374 15.25 -18.60 11.22
CA SER A 374 14.02 -18.85 10.45
C SER A 374 14.04 -18.17 9.08
N ALA A 375 14.88 -17.14 8.89
CA ALA A 375 15.13 -16.49 7.61
C ALA A 375 15.58 -17.49 6.53
N SER A 376 16.40 -18.48 6.88
CA SER A 376 16.86 -19.51 5.95
C SER A 376 15.71 -20.34 5.37
N ARG A 377 14.57 -20.43 6.08
CA ARG A 377 13.35 -21.10 5.60
C ARG A 377 12.39 -20.13 4.91
N ALA A 378 12.42 -18.85 5.30
CA ALA A 378 11.57 -17.80 4.76
C ALA A 378 12.01 -17.31 3.38
N ILE A 379 13.30 -17.38 3.05
CA ILE A 379 13.80 -16.91 1.76
C ILE A 379 13.31 -17.84 0.65
N LYS A 380 12.42 -17.35 -0.20
CA LYS A 380 11.85 -18.09 -1.35
C LYS A 380 11.88 -17.32 -2.66
N THR A 381 12.27 -16.05 -2.62
CA THR A 381 12.39 -15.23 -3.82
C THR A 381 13.83 -14.76 -3.95
N VAL A 382 14.40 -14.83 -5.14
CA VAL A 382 15.74 -14.29 -5.45
C VAL A 382 15.62 -13.27 -6.57
N LEU A 383 16.28 -12.13 -6.43
CA LEU A 383 16.44 -11.12 -7.46
C LEU A 383 17.93 -11.04 -7.84
N LEU A 384 18.24 -11.41 -9.08
CA LEU A 384 19.56 -11.22 -9.67
C LEU A 384 19.65 -9.78 -10.18
N ASP A 385 20.33 -8.94 -9.42
CA ASP A 385 20.57 -7.54 -9.77
C ASP A 385 21.72 -7.39 -10.80
N ASP A 386 21.98 -6.16 -11.22
CA ASP A 386 22.88 -5.79 -12.33
C ASP A 386 24.25 -6.52 -12.28
N GLY A 387 24.70 -6.99 -13.45
CA GLY A 387 26.02 -7.59 -13.67
C GLY A 387 26.01 -8.97 -14.35
N TRP A 388 24.83 -9.56 -14.57
CA TRP A 388 24.71 -10.92 -15.14
C TRP A 388 24.63 -10.93 -16.69
N GLN A 389 24.23 -9.81 -17.30
CA GLN A 389 23.93 -9.70 -18.74
C GLN A 389 25.17 -9.67 -19.63
N ASP A 390 25.04 -10.20 -20.85
CA ASP A 390 26.05 -10.06 -21.91
C ASP A 390 26.07 -8.61 -22.44
N THR A 391 27.11 -7.88 -22.03
CA THR A 391 27.27 -6.45 -22.31
C THR A 391 28.65 -6.17 -22.88
N GLU A 392 28.76 -5.12 -23.70
CA GLU A 392 30.02 -4.70 -24.30
C GLU A 392 30.08 -3.17 -24.43
N THR A 393 31.29 -2.62 -24.37
CA THR A 393 31.52 -1.17 -24.49
C THR A 393 31.68 -0.77 -25.96
N TYR A 394 30.94 0.25 -26.40
CA TYR A 394 31.19 0.97 -27.65
C TYR A 394 31.66 2.40 -27.39
N ILE A 395 32.24 3.04 -28.40
CA ILE A 395 32.74 4.42 -28.30
C ILE A 395 31.71 5.39 -28.89
N ASP A 396 31.27 6.35 -28.09
CA ASP A 396 30.49 7.51 -28.52
C ASP A 396 31.44 8.64 -28.92
N PHE A 397 31.63 8.82 -30.23
CA PHE A 397 32.56 9.81 -30.81
C PHE A 397 32.02 11.26 -30.82
N SER A 398 30.86 11.49 -30.21
CA SER A 398 30.09 12.74 -30.29
C SER A 398 29.95 13.48 -28.95
N VAL A 399 30.58 13.00 -27.88
CA VAL A 399 30.56 13.68 -26.58
C VAL A 399 31.42 14.95 -26.66
N GLY A 400 30.79 16.13 -26.57
CA GLY A 400 31.47 17.43 -26.54
C GLY A 400 31.59 18.15 -27.90
N ALA A 401 30.49 18.70 -28.41
CA ALA A 401 30.49 19.67 -29.51
C ALA A 401 30.90 21.08 -29.02
N GLY A 402 32.05 21.20 -28.36
CA GLY A 402 32.80 22.44 -28.22
C GLY A 402 34.03 22.33 -29.13
N GLU A 403 34.22 23.28 -30.05
CA GLU A 403 35.35 23.28 -31.00
C GLU A 403 36.69 23.08 -30.28
N GLY A 404 37.33 21.91 -30.43
CA GLY A 404 38.74 21.73 -30.05
C GLY A 404 39.18 20.31 -29.77
N ASP A 405 38.44 19.54 -28.97
CA ASP A 405 38.82 18.19 -28.54
C ASP A 405 37.58 17.28 -28.56
N ARG A 406 37.62 16.20 -29.35
CA ARG A 406 36.60 15.14 -29.32
C ARG A 406 36.80 14.31 -28.05
N GLU A 407 36.01 14.57 -27.00
CA GLU A 407 35.96 13.65 -25.87
C GLU A 407 35.24 12.36 -26.31
N GLN A 408 35.90 11.22 -26.14
CA GLN A 408 35.31 9.90 -26.43
C GLN A 408 34.64 9.40 -25.15
N GLY A 409 33.34 9.09 -25.23
CA GLY A 409 32.63 8.45 -24.13
C GLY A 409 32.60 6.93 -24.31
N GLU A 410 33.15 6.17 -23.36
CA GLU A 410 32.93 4.73 -23.29
C GLU A 410 31.49 4.44 -22.82
N ARG A 411 30.73 3.70 -23.62
CA ARG A 411 29.31 3.38 -23.38
C ARG A 411 29.12 1.88 -23.28
N ARG A 412 28.76 1.39 -22.09
CA ARG A 412 28.42 -0.03 -21.88
C ARG A 412 26.96 -0.31 -22.23
N ALA A 413 26.72 -1.22 -23.18
CA ALA A 413 25.40 -1.50 -23.74
C ALA A 413 25.10 -3.01 -23.83
N LEU A 414 23.82 -3.35 -24.00
CA LEU A 414 23.37 -4.73 -24.15
C LEU A 414 23.83 -5.28 -25.52
N LYS A 415 24.55 -6.39 -25.50
CA LYS A 415 25.10 -7.02 -26.71
C LYS A 415 24.20 -8.11 -27.27
N SER A 416 23.61 -8.92 -26.38
CA SER A 416 22.70 -10.01 -26.69
C SER A 416 21.79 -10.29 -25.49
N PHE A 417 20.80 -11.19 -25.64
CA PHE A 417 19.97 -11.66 -24.52
C PHE A 417 20.61 -12.81 -23.71
N GLN A 418 21.90 -13.09 -23.92
CA GLN A 418 22.65 -14.12 -23.19
C GLN A 418 23.22 -13.57 -21.87
N CYS A 419 23.76 -14.47 -21.03
CA CYS A 419 24.58 -14.08 -19.90
C CYS A 419 26.01 -13.73 -20.34
N SER A 420 26.69 -12.89 -19.57
CA SER A 420 28.14 -12.72 -19.72
C SER A 420 28.85 -14.05 -19.41
N MET A 421 29.77 -14.47 -20.28
CA MET A 421 30.60 -15.66 -20.03
C MET A 421 31.62 -15.44 -18.91
N GLU A 422 31.87 -14.19 -18.51
CA GLU A 422 32.65 -13.88 -17.30
C GLU A 422 31.82 -14.15 -16.04
N TRP A 423 30.50 -13.97 -16.11
CA TRP A 423 29.59 -14.22 -15.00
C TRP A 423 29.18 -15.69 -14.90
N PHE A 424 28.95 -16.37 -16.04
CA PHE A 424 28.64 -17.80 -16.09
C PHE A 424 29.91 -18.64 -16.01
N ASP A 425 30.37 -18.92 -14.79
CA ASP A 425 31.62 -19.61 -14.47
C ASP A 425 31.45 -21.07 -14.02
N LEU A 426 30.29 -21.69 -14.30
CA LEU A 426 29.98 -23.06 -13.87
C LEU A 426 30.65 -24.10 -14.80
N GLU A 427 31.32 -25.10 -14.22
CA GLU A 427 31.82 -26.25 -14.99
C GLU A 427 30.69 -27.25 -15.31
N GLU A 428 30.85 -28.01 -16.41
CA GLU A 428 29.93 -29.10 -16.75
C GLU A 428 29.97 -30.20 -15.68
N ASP A 429 28.81 -30.56 -15.15
CA ASP A 429 28.69 -31.73 -14.28
C ASP A 429 29.03 -32.98 -15.11
N SER A 430 30.20 -33.58 -14.87
CA SER A 430 30.67 -34.84 -15.48
C SER A 430 29.84 -36.09 -15.11
N SER A 431 28.55 -35.93 -14.79
CA SER A 431 27.70 -36.98 -14.22
C SER A 431 26.67 -37.61 -15.16
N SER A 432 26.64 -37.28 -16.46
CA SER A 432 26.04 -38.19 -17.45
C SER A 432 27.08 -39.19 -17.93
N ALA A 433 27.30 -40.23 -17.12
CA ALA A 433 27.98 -41.45 -17.54
C ALA A 433 27.11 -42.19 -18.58
N ASP A 434 27.21 -41.78 -19.83
CA ASP A 434 27.12 -42.72 -20.94
C ASP A 434 28.55 -43.20 -21.22
N GLU A 435 28.86 -44.39 -20.69
CA GLU A 435 30.04 -45.16 -21.09
C GLU A 435 29.88 -45.57 -22.56
N ASP A 436 30.42 -44.76 -23.46
CA ASP A 436 31.16 -45.23 -24.64
C ASP A 436 31.63 -44.00 -25.45
N VAL A 437 32.93 -43.69 -25.39
CA VAL A 437 33.80 -43.40 -26.54
C VAL A 437 35.22 -43.08 -26.04
N LYS A 438 36.16 -43.77 -26.66
CA LYS A 438 37.62 -43.72 -26.43
C LYS A 438 38.23 -42.34 -26.72
N GLU A 439 39.20 -42.01 -25.87
CA GLU A 439 40.42 -41.23 -26.12
C GLU A 439 40.38 -40.07 -27.13
N GLY A 440 40.53 -38.86 -26.59
CA GLY A 440 41.43 -37.86 -27.16
C GLY A 440 40.83 -36.81 -28.10
N LYS A 441 40.14 -35.82 -27.52
CA LYS A 441 40.16 -34.41 -27.96
C LYS A 441 39.38 -33.56 -26.96
N ARG A 442 39.92 -32.39 -26.59
CA ARG A 442 39.10 -31.26 -26.12
C ARG A 442 38.08 -30.98 -27.24
N THR A 443 36.89 -31.53 -27.15
CA THR A 443 35.76 -31.14 -27.99
C THR A 443 35.12 -29.95 -27.31
N SER A 444 35.30 -28.79 -27.93
CA SER A 444 34.45 -27.62 -27.78
C SER A 444 33.00 -28.06 -27.66
N VAL A 445 32.38 -27.81 -26.51
CA VAL A 445 30.93 -27.80 -26.42
C VAL A 445 30.44 -26.80 -27.46
N SER A 446 29.47 -27.26 -28.24
CA SER A 446 28.79 -26.52 -29.30
C SER A 446 28.48 -25.10 -28.83
N LEU A 447 29.14 -24.11 -29.45
CA LEU A 447 28.80 -22.68 -29.47
C LEU A 447 27.45 -22.48 -30.18
N ASP A 448 26.40 -23.08 -29.66
CA ASP A 448 25.06 -22.87 -30.21
C ASP A 448 24.09 -22.73 -29.05
N SER A 449 24.21 -21.61 -28.33
CA SER A 449 23.20 -21.06 -27.41
C SER A 449 21.93 -20.61 -28.16
N GLY A 450 21.72 -21.07 -29.39
CA GLY A 450 20.55 -20.81 -30.22
C GLY A 450 20.52 -19.41 -30.83
N TYR A 451 21.63 -18.68 -30.87
CA TYR A 451 21.69 -17.36 -31.52
C TYR A 451 22.94 -17.11 -32.38
N GLU A 452 23.73 -18.14 -32.73
CA GLU A 452 24.72 -18.02 -33.84
C GLU A 452 24.09 -18.27 -35.23
N GLY A 453 22.76 -18.41 -35.32
CA GLY A 453 22.08 -18.55 -36.60
C GLY A 453 20.60 -18.23 -36.55
N SER A 454 20.24 -16.95 -36.62
CA SER A 454 18.96 -16.62 -37.26
C SER A 454 19.05 -17.03 -38.73
N PRO A 455 18.10 -17.81 -39.28
CA PRO A 455 18.04 -18.01 -40.72
C PRO A 455 17.82 -16.65 -41.38
N ALA A 456 18.56 -16.41 -42.47
CA ALA A 456 18.55 -15.15 -43.23
C ALA A 456 17.14 -14.52 -43.29
N ALA A 457 17.09 -13.21 -43.03
CA ALA A 457 15.92 -12.35 -43.13
C ALA A 457 14.92 -12.87 -44.18
N ALA A 458 13.82 -13.46 -43.73
CA ALA A 458 12.70 -13.72 -44.61
C ALA A 458 12.25 -12.35 -45.16
N GLY A 459 12.36 -12.19 -46.48
CA GLY A 459 12.38 -10.90 -47.15
C GLY A 459 11.27 -9.94 -46.75
N ARG A 460 11.60 -8.64 -46.82
CA ARG A 460 10.68 -7.50 -46.73
C ARG A 460 9.47 -7.74 -47.65
N GLY A 461 8.34 -8.13 -47.07
CA GLY A 461 7.08 -8.31 -47.79
C GLY A 461 6.30 -9.57 -47.41
N GLY A 462 5.57 -9.54 -46.29
CA GLY A 462 4.60 -10.57 -45.92
C GLY A 462 4.21 -10.49 -44.44
N GLU A 463 2.92 -10.66 -44.14
CA GLU A 463 2.30 -10.54 -42.80
C GLU A 463 3.18 -10.99 -41.62
N LEU A 464 3.32 -10.10 -40.62
CA LEU A 464 4.00 -10.31 -39.33
C LEU A 464 3.64 -11.68 -38.71
N PRO A 465 4.63 -12.53 -38.34
CA PRO A 465 4.36 -13.73 -37.57
C PRO A 465 4.04 -13.37 -36.11
N ARG A 466 2.99 -14.00 -35.56
CA ARG A 466 2.44 -13.79 -34.22
C ARG A 466 3.11 -14.63 -33.11
N GLN A 467 4.34 -15.10 -33.33
CA GLN A 467 5.08 -15.92 -32.35
C GLN A 467 6.47 -15.32 -32.08
N PRO A 468 6.87 -15.16 -30.81
CA PRO A 468 8.19 -14.63 -30.44
C PRO A 468 9.32 -15.53 -30.97
N ARG A 469 10.48 -14.95 -31.24
CA ARG A 469 11.66 -15.66 -31.73
C ARG A 469 12.30 -16.43 -30.55
N GLU A 470 11.94 -17.70 -30.37
CA GLU A 470 12.48 -18.54 -29.28
C GLU A 470 13.99 -18.79 -29.45
N GLY A 471 14.81 -18.05 -28.69
CA GLY A 471 16.18 -18.41 -28.32
C GLY A 471 16.29 -18.40 -26.79
N VAL A 472 16.52 -19.56 -26.17
CA VAL A 472 16.65 -19.66 -24.70
C VAL A 472 18.12 -19.52 -24.33
N CYS A 473 18.46 -18.58 -23.44
CA CYS A 473 19.79 -18.55 -22.83
C CYS A 473 19.98 -19.81 -21.97
N VAL A 474 20.80 -20.73 -22.45
CA VAL A 474 20.95 -22.08 -21.88
C VAL A 474 21.69 -21.99 -20.54
N GLU A 475 22.64 -21.08 -20.48
CA GLU A 475 23.46 -20.71 -19.33
C GLU A 475 22.57 -20.14 -18.21
N LEU A 476 21.74 -19.14 -18.51
CA LEU A 476 20.80 -18.57 -17.55
C LEU A 476 19.84 -19.65 -17.04
N ARG A 477 19.32 -20.49 -17.94
CA ARG A 477 18.42 -21.58 -17.58
C ARG A 477 19.05 -22.56 -16.60
N GLU A 478 20.31 -22.89 -16.80
CA GLU A 478 21.06 -23.75 -15.88
C GLU A 478 21.22 -23.09 -14.51
N VAL A 479 21.53 -21.79 -14.46
CA VAL A 479 21.59 -21.06 -13.19
C VAL A 479 20.22 -21.01 -12.51
N MET A 480 19.15 -20.71 -13.24
CA MET A 480 17.78 -20.68 -12.70
C MET A 480 17.40 -22.04 -12.09
N ARG A 481 17.75 -23.14 -12.77
CA ARG A 481 17.54 -24.50 -12.26
C ARG A 481 18.27 -24.72 -10.94
N ARG A 482 19.59 -24.44 -10.90
CA ARG A 482 20.42 -24.61 -9.68
C ARG A 482 19.98 -23.72 -8.52
N VAL A 483 19.47 -22.52 -8.78
CA VAL A 483 18.89 -21.62 -7.77
C VAL A 483 17.59 -22.21 -7.22
N LYS A 484 16.68 -22.68 -8.09
CA LYS A 484 15.40 -23.28 -7.68
C LYS A 484 15.59 -24.58 -6.89
N GLU A 485 16.62 -25.38 -7.21
CA GLU A 485 16.98 -26.58 -6.44
C GLU A 485 17.37 -26.31 -4.98
N ARG A 486 17.75 -25.07 -4.65
CA ARG A 486 18.04 -24.63 -3.26
C ARG A 486 16.79 -24.19 -2.49
N GLY A 487 15.60 -24.51 -3.01
CA GLY A 487 14.32 -24.23 -2.36
C GLY A 487 13.80 -22.81 -2.58
N VAL A 488 14.32 -22.11 -3.60
CA VAL A 488 13.80 -20.83 -4.12
C VAL A 488 12.60 -21.11 -5.03
N GLU A 489 11.49 -20.42 -4.78
CA GLU A 489 10.23 -20.57 -5.52
C GLU A 489 10.16 -19.64 -6.74
N ARG A 490 10.67 -18.41 -6.60
CA ARG A 490 10.64 -17.39 -7.66
C ARG A 490 12.01 -16.76 -7.86
N VAL A 491 12.43 -16.59 -9.11
CA VAL A 491 13.64 -15.85 -9.46
C VAL A 491 13.28 -14.70 -10.39
N GLY A 492 13.76 -13.50 -10.08
CA GLY A 492 13.66 -12.34 -10.94
C GLY A 492 15.02 -11.83 -11.34
N VAL A 493 15.04 -11.03 -12.40
CA VAL A 493 16.27 -10.41 -12.91
C VAL A 493 16.09 -8.91 -13.10
N TRP A 494 17.19 -8.18 -12.93
CA TRP A 494 17.27 -6.76 -13.23
C TRP A 494 17.57 -6.51 -14.71
N MET A 495 17.00 -5.44 -15.26
CA MET A 495 17.36 -4.84 -16.56
C MET A 495 17.06 -3.33 -16.53
N THR A 496 17.51 -2.56 -17.52
CA THR A 496 17.06 -1.17 -17.71
C THR A 496 15.98 -1.08 -18.80
N LEU A 497 15.16 -0.03 -18.80
CA LEU A 497 14.20 0.25 -19.87
C LEU A 497 14.87 0.24 -21.26
N CYS A 498 16.10 0.74 -21.37
CA CYS A 498 16.87 0.80 -22.61
C CYS A 498 17.57 -0.54 -23.00
N GLY A 499 17.34 -1.62 -22.25
CA GLY A 499 18.05 -2.90 -22.40
C GLY A 499 19.24 -3.02 -21.45
N TYR A 500 20.15 -2.04 -21.49
CA TYR A 500 21.19 -1.80 -20.48
C TYR A 500 21.45 -0.29 -20.33
N TRP A 501 22.36 0.12 -19.44
CA TRP A 501 22.57 1.53 -19.07
C TRP A 501 22.77 2.50 -20.25
N HIS A 502 23.42 2.08 -21.34
CA HIS A 502 23.62 2.91 -22.54
C HIS A 502 22.93 2.35 -23.80
N GLY A 503 21.81 1.66 -23.64
CA GLY A 503 21.04 1.13 -24.77
C GLY A 503 21.58 -0.20 -25.29
N LEU A 504 21.43 -0.41 -26.60
CA LEU A 504 21.86 -1.59 -27.33
C LEU A 504 23.19 -1.33 -28.05
N HIS A 505 24.03 -2.35 -28.17
CA HIS A 505 25.30 -2.20 -28.88
C HIS A 505 25.05 -2.08 -30.40
N PRO A 506 25.58 -1.03 -31.08
CA PRO A 506 25.26 -0.74 -32.49
C PRO A 506 25.80 -1.77 -33.49
N ASP A 507 26.91 -2.45 -33.18
CA ASP A 507 27.58 -3.38 -34.10
C ASP A 507 27.55 -4.86 -33.65
N ARG A 508 26.51 -5.30 -32.92
CA ARG A 508 26.42 -6.67 -32.37
C ARG A 508 25.07 -7.32 -32.67
N SER A 509 24.86 -8.54 -32.18
CA SER A 509 23.74 -9.43 -32.55
C SER A 509 22.33 -8.80 -32.53
N LEU A 510 22.08 -7.83 -31.64
CA LEU A 510 20.79 -7.13 -31.58
C LEU A 510 20.60 -6.13 -32.73
N ALA A 511 21.69 -5.56 -33.26
CA ALA A 511 21.66 -4.68 -34.42
C ALA A 511 21.33 -5.43 -35.73
N ASP A 512 21.65 -6.73 -35.80
CA ASP A 512 21.23 -7.59 -36.92
C ASP A 512 19.74 -7.97 -36.82
N ALA A 513 19.17 -7.93 -35.61
CA ALA A 513 17.82 -8.42 -35.32
C ALA A 513 16.72 -7.36 -35.40
N TYR A 514 17.08 -6.09 -35.13
CA TYR A 514 16.17 -4.94 -35.04
C TYR A 514 16.77 -3.73 -35.76
N THR A 515 15.90 -2.85 -36.26
CA THR A 515 16.30 -1.56 -36.80
C THR A 515 16.72 -0.66 -35.63
N LEU A 516 18.02 -0.37 -35.50
CA LEU A 516 18.52 0.51 -34.44
C LEU A 516 18.66 1.95 -34.93
N ARG A 517 18.21 2.88 -34.08
CA ARG A 517 18.32 4.33 -34.30
C ARG A 517 19.13 4.97 -33.19
N ARG A 518 19.87 6.01 -33.55
CA ARG A 518 20.72 6.75 -32.62
C ARG A 518 19.91 7.87 -31.97
N PHE A 519 19.76 7.80 -30.65
CA PHE A 519 19.06 8.80 -29.85
C PHE A 519 20.05 9.71 -29.13
N THR A 520 19.76 11.01 -29.12
CA THR A 520 20.45 11.98 -28.26
C THR A 520 19.79 12.00 -26.90
N VAL A 521 20.58 11.72 -25.87
CA VAL A 521 20.21 11.81 -24.46
C VAL A 521 20.72 13.13 -23.91
N HIS A 522 19.82 13.90 -23.31
CA HIS A 522 20.15 15.13 -22.61
C HIS A 522 19.42 15.19 -21.26
N SER A 523 20.21 15.12 -20.19
CA SER A 523 19.77 15.26 -18.82
C SER A 523 20.41 16.50 -18.19
N ALA A 524 19.58 17.45 -17.78
CA ALA A 524 20.04 18.57 -16.94
C ALA A 524 20.44 18.09 -15.53
N ALA A 525 19.85 16.98 -15.10
CA ALA A 525 20.04 16.36 -13.79
C ALA A 525 21.33 15.54 -13.70
N HIS A 526 21.69 14.88 -14.79
CA HIS A 526 22.80 13.93 -14.85
C HIS A 526 23.64 14.12 -16.13
N PRO A 527 24.44 15.21 -16.22
CA PRO A 527 25.15 15.54 -17.46
C PRO A 527 26.13 14.48 -17.96
N SER A 528 26.63 13.59 -17.10
CA SER A 528 27.48 12.46 -17.50
C SER A 528 26.72 11.38 -18.29
N TYR A 529 25.38 11.37 -18.24
CA TYR A 529 24.55 10.53 -19.10
C TYR A 529 24.37 11.14 -20.50
N ASN A 530 24.73 12.42 -20.70
CA ASN A 530 24.53 13.09 -21.98
C ASN A 530 25.39 12.46 -23.08
N GLY A 531 24.82 12.39 -24.29
CA GLY A 531 25.46 11.89 -25.51
C GLY A 531 24.51 10.97 -26.25
N HIS A 532 24.99 9.87 -26.82
CA HIS A 532 24.19 9.03 -27.70
C HIS A 532 24.06 7.59 -27.25
N ILE A 533 22.84 7.06 -27.38
CA ILE A 533 22.50 5.64 -27.19
C ILE A 533 21.81 5.11 -28.44
N TYR A 534 21.84 3.79 -28.63
CA TYR A 534 21.13 3.13 -29.72
C TYR A 534 19.94 2.35 -29.16
N LEU A 535 18.77 2.54 -29.75
CA LEU A 535 17.53 1.87 -29.35
C LEU A 535 16.79 1.36 -30.60
N PRO A 536 15.90 0.36 -30.47
CA PRO A 536 15.05 -0.07 -31.57
C PRO A 536 14.18 1.08 -32.11
N ALA A 537 13.90 1.08 -33.41
CA ALA A 537 12.89 1.94 -34.01
C ALA A 537 11.52 1.74 -33.33
N GLN A 538 10.64 2.73 -33.38
CA GLN A 538 9.30 2.62 -32.78
C GLN A 538 8.52 1.38 -33.26
N SER A 539 8.69 0.98 -34.52
CA SER A 539 8.06 -0.21 -35.10
C SER A 539 8.56 -1.54 -34.50
N ASP A 540 9.78 -1.55 -33.97
CA ASP A 540 10.46 -2.76 -33.48
C ASP A 540 10.39 -2.88 -31.94
N LEU A 541 10.02 -1.82 -31.22
CA LEU A 541 9.95 -1.78 -29.75
C LEU A 541 9.18 -2.96 -29.14
N ARG A 542 7.97 -3.24 -29.64
CA ARG A 542 7.13 -4.31 -29.09
C ARG A 542 7.78 -5.68 -29.28
N THR A 543 8.30 -5.94 -30.48
CA THR A 543 9.00 -7.19 -30.80
C THR A 543 10.24 -7.36 -29.93
N PHE A 544 11.02 -6.29 -29.75
CA PHE A 544 12.21 -6.31 -28.89
C PHE A 544 11.89 -6.74 -27.45
N TYR A 545 10.88 -6.13 -26.83
CA TYR A 545 10.50 -6.51 -25.46
C TYR A 545 9.82 -7.88 -25.39
N ASP A 546 9.01 -8.26 -26.38
CA ASP A 546 8.39 -9.60 -26.43
C ASP A 546 9.48 -10.68 -26.51
N ASP A 547 10.48 -10.50 -27.37
CA ASP A 547 11.60 -11.44 -27.52
C ASP A 547 12.46 -11.46 -26.24
N TYR A 548 12.80 -10.30 -25.66
CA TYR A 548 13.60 -10.25 -24.43
C TYR A 548 12.88 -10.94 -23.26
N PHE A 549 11.63 -10.56 -22.96
CA PHE A 549 10.90 -11.13 -21.83
C PHE A 549 10.50 -12.60 -22.05
N SER A 550 10.20 -13.00 -23.29
CA SER A 550 9.96 -14.42 -23.61
C SER A 550 11.23 -15.25 -23.41
N SER A 551 12.41 -14.74 -23.79
CA SER A 551 13.68 -15.44 -23.57
C SER A 551 13.97 -15.64 -22.07
N LEU A 552 13.73 -14.62 -21.24
CA LEU A 552 13.87 -14.69 -19.78
C LEU A 552 12.89 -15.69 -19.18
N ARG A 553 11.61 -15.63 -19.58
CA ARG A 553 10.59 -16.58 -19.12
C ARG A 553 10.94 -18.02 -19.50
N ALA A 554 11.46 -18.24 -20.70
CA ALA A 554 11.89 -19.54 -21.18
C ALA A 554 13.16 -20.06 -20.46
N ALA A 555 14.03 -19.17 -19.97
CA ALA A 555 15.12 -19.52 -19.07
C ALA A 555 14.65 -19.86 -17.64
N GLY A 556 13.40 -19.55 -17.30
CA GLY A 556 12.80 -19.86 -15.99
C GLY A 556 12.78 -18.68 -15.02
N VAL A 557 12.93 -17.45 -15.51
CA VAL A 557 12.68 -16.21 -14.76
C VAL A 557 11.17 -16.02 -14.55
N ASP A 558 10.80 -15.54 -13.36
CA ASP A 558 9.42 -15.41 -12.88
C ASP A 558 8.93 -13.96 -12.76
N PHE A 559 9.83 -12.97 -12.72
CA PHE A 559 9.51 -11.53 -12.67
C PHE A 559 10.74 -10.68 -13.07
N VAL A 560 10.53 -9.38 -13.31
CA VAL A 560 11.61 -8.45 -13.70
C VAL A 560 11.60 -7.18 -12.83
N LYS A 561 12.81 -6.67 -12.53
CA LYS A 561 13.03 -5.30 -12.04
C LYS A 561 13.52 -4.47 -13.22
N VAL A 562 12.77 -3.44 -13.59
CA VAL A 562 13.08 -2.57 -14.74
C VAL A 562 13.54 -1.22 -14.22
N ASP A 563 14.84 -0.97 -14.30
CA ASP A 563 15.51 0.27 -13.90
C ASP A 563 15.55 1.29 -15.03
N ASP A 564 16.08 2.47 -14.70
CA ASP A 564 16.32 3.60 -15.58
C ASP A 564 15.09 4.08 -16.38
N GLN A 565 13.89 3.87 -15.85
CA GLN A 565 12.66 4.18 -16.59
C GLN A 565 12.47 5.68 -16.85
N ALA A 566 13.00 6.55 -15.97
CA ALA A 566 12.94 7.99 -16.15
C ALA A 566 13.90 8.53 -17.24
N THR A 567 14.85 7.73 -17.74
CA THR A 567 15.71 8.12 -18.89
C THR A 567 14.89 8.42 -20.14
N VAL A 568 13.67 7.90 -20.23
CA VAL A 568 12.70 8.26 -21.27
C VAL A 568 12.50 9.79 -21.40
N ASP A 569 12.53 10.53 -20.28
CA ASP A 569 12.38 12.00 -20.28
C ASP A 569 13.62 12.73 -20.82
N CYS A 570 14.77 12.04 -20.89
CA CYS A 570 16.03 12.59 -21.37
C CYS A 570 16.25 12.35 -22.88
N LEU A 571 15.43 11.56 -23.55
CA LEU A 571 15.51 11.37 -25.01
C LEU A 571 15.05 12.66 -25.69
N VAL A 572 15.90 13.39 -26.41
CA VAL A 572 15.55 14.71 -26.97
C VAL A 572 15.59 14.82 -28.49
N ALA A 573 16.33 13.93 -29.15
CA ALA A 573 16.41 13.88 -30.60
C ALA A 573 16.74 12.46 -31.06
N GLN A 574 16.46 12.18 -32.33
CA GLN A 574 16.72 10.90 -32.96
C GLN A 574 17.27 11.12 -34.37
N GLU A 575 18.22 10.28 -34.77
CA GLU A 575 18.70 10.18 -36.13
C GLU A 575 18.21 8.88 -36.79
N VAL A 576 18.10 8.92 -38.11
CA VAL A 576 17.78 7.74 -38.93
C VAL A 576 19.04 6.86 -39.02
N GLY A 577 18.87 5.53 -38.98
CA GLY A 577 19.99 4.61 -39.16
C GLY A 577 20.61 4.69 -40.56
N GLU A 578 21.93 4.45 -40.68
CA GLU A 578 22.64 4.52 -41.96
C GLU A 578 22.15 3.46 -42.97
N ASP A 579 21.62 2.34 -42.47
CA ASP A 579 21.12 1.21 -43.27
C ASP A 579 19.61 1.29 -43.60
N GLU A 580 18.94 2.37 -43.19
CA GLU A 580 17.53 2.59 -43.52
C GLU A 580 17.35 3.11 -44.97
N GLU A 581 16.14 2.93 -45.53
CA GLU A 581 15.87 3.30 -46.92
C GLU A 581 16.03 4.81 -47.16
N GLU A 582 16.52 5.19 -48.34
CA GLU A 582 16.66 6.59 -48.75
C GLU A 582 15.28 7.29 -48.66
N GLY A 583 15.18 8.29 -47.76
CA GLY A 583 13.94 9.01 -47.48
C GLY A 583 13.21 8.59 -46.20
N ALA A 584 13.74 7.64 -45.42
CA ALA A 584 13.26 7.35 -44.08
C ALA A 584 13.33 8.59 -43.18
N THR A 585 12.34 8.73 -42.28
CA THR A 585 12.24 9.84 -41.34
C THR A 585 12.42 9.34 -39.91
N PRO A 586 13.00 10.16 -39.00
CA PRO A 586 13.03 9.84 -37.57
C PRO A 586 11.61 9.63 -37.01
N ASP A 587 11.49 8.85 -35.94
CA ASP A 587 10.24 8.79 -35.17
C ASP A 587 10.07 10.11 -34.43
N GLU A 588 8.82 10.47 -34.15
CA GLU A 588 8.56 11.61 -33.26
C GLU A 588 8.95 11.18 -31.83
N VAL A 589 9.87 11.92 -31.21
CA VAL A 589 10.48 11.52 -29.93
C VAL A 589 9.45 11.45 -28.82
N GLY A 590 8.46 12.35 -28.79
CA GLY A 590 7.34 12.29 -27.86
C GLY A 590 6.54 10.98 -27.97
N GLU A 591 6.14 10.60 -29.19
CA GLU A 591 5.38 9.37 -29.45
C GLU A 591 6.20 8.13 -29.11
N TYR A 592 7.50 8.17 -29.42
CA TYR A 592 8.44 7.14 -29.07
C TYR A 592 8.52 6.92 -27.55
N ARG A 593 8.61 7.98 -26.73
CA ARG A 593 8.66 7.88 -25.26
C ARG A 593 7.43 7.13 -24.71
N VAL A 594 6.24 7.47 -25.21
CA VAL A 594 4.99 6.82 -24.81
C VAL A 594 4.97 5.36 -25.28
N ALA A 595 5.32 5.12 -26.55
CA ALA A 595 5.34 3.79 -27.15
C ALA A 595 6.33 2.85 -26.42
N MET A 596 7.48 3.35 -25.99
CA MET A 596 8.48 2.57 -25.25
C MET A 596 7.96 2.09 -23.90
N LEU A 597 7.33 2.97 -23.12
CA LEU A 597 6.72 2.61 -21.82
C LEU A 597 5.56 1.63 -22.00
N GLU A 598 4.70 1.85 -23.00
CA GLU A 598 3.56 0.98 -23.31
C GLU A 598 4.02 -0.41 -23.80
N ALA A 599 5.00 -0.47 -24.69
CA ALA A 599 5.54 -1.71 -25.24
C ALA A 599 6.24 -2.55 -24.17
N MET A 600 7.10 -1.94 -23.35
CA MET A 600 7.77 -2.61 -22.24
C MET A 600 6.74 -3.22 -21.28
N ARG A 601 5.77 -2.42 -20.82
CA ARG A 601 4.77 -2.87 -19.87
C ARG A 601 3.89 -3.98 -20.44
N ALA A 602 3.45 -3.85 -21.69
CA ALA A 602 2.60 -4.85 -22.33
C ALA A 602 3.31 -6.20 -22.47
N ALA A 603 4.55 -6.19 -22.96
CA ALA A 603 5.36 -7.40 -23.12
C ALA A 603 5.70 -8.05 -21.76
N ALA A 604 6.03 -7.25 -20.74
CA ALA A 604 6.30 -7.76 -19.40
C ALA A 604 5.05 -8.37 -18.74
N ILE A 605 3.87 -7.76 -18.93
CA ILE A 605 2.60 -8.33 -18.46
C ILE A 605 2.32 -9.67 -19.14
N ASP A 606 2.51 -9.75 -20.46
CA ASP A 606 2.28 -11.00 -21.21
C ASP A 606 3.24 -12.13 -20.74
N ALA A 607 4.48 -11.79 -20.37
CA ALA A 607 5.48 -12.76 -19.93
C ALA A 607 5.41 -13.13 -18.44
N PHE A 608 5.10 -12.18 -17.55
CA PHE A 608 5.23 -12.35 -16.08
C PHE A 608 3.95 -12.02 -15.30
N GLY A 609 2.93 -11.45 -15.95
CA GLY A 609 1.76 -10.88 -15.29
C GLY A 609 2.04 -9.48 -14.75
N ALA A 610 0.96 -8.74 -14.42
CA ALA A 610 1.06 -7.36 -13.92
C ALA A 610 1.82 -7.23 -12.60
N ASP A 611 1.69 -8.21 -11.69
CA ASP A 611 2.43 -8.26 -10.42
C ASP A 611 3.85 -8.84 -10.59
N GLY A 612 4.29 -9.10 -11.82
CA GLY A 612 5.61 -9.61 -12.19
C GLY A 612 6.62 -8.51 -12.54
N ILE A 613 6.33 -7.26 -12.22
CA ILE A 613 7.14 -6.09 -12.61
C ILE A 613 7.41 -5.22 -11.38
N ILE A 614 8.70 -4.96 -11.13
CA ILE A 614 9.14 -3.92 -10.19
C ILE A 614 9.56 -2.72 -11.02
N HIS A 615 8.80 -1.62 -10.94
CA HIS A 615 9.15 -0.39 -11.64
C HIS A 615 10.15 0.42 -10.82
N CYS A 616 11.36 0.58 -11.35
CA CYS A 616 12.47 1.19 -10.63
C CYS A 616 13.08 2.35 -11.43
N MET A 617 13.67 3.33 -10.72
CA MET A 617 14.06 4.65 -11.26
C MET A 617 12.93 5.29 -12.09
N ALA A 618 11.68 5.08 -11.66
CA ALA A 618 10.51 5.43 -12.44
C ALA A 618 9.98 6.84 -12.13
N GLY A 619 10.84 7.74 -11.64
CA GLY A 619 10.49 9.11 -11.22
C GLY A 619 10.28 10.07 -12.40
N SER A 620 9.29 9.73 -13.24
CA SER A 620 8.90 10.50 -14.43
C SER A 620 7.48 11.03 -14.29
N PRO A 621 7.19 12.28 -14.72
CA PRO A 621 5.82 12.78 -14.83
C PRO A 621 4.91 11.93 -15.73
N ARG A 622 5.50 11.17 -16.66
CA ARG A 622 4.80 10.24 -17.56
C ARG A 622 4.37 8.96 -16.87
N ILE A 623 5.06 8.61 -15.80
CA ILE A 623 4.85 7.36 -15.07
C ILE A 623 3.99 7.63 -13.84
N TRP A 624 4.45 8.49 -12.92
CA TRP A 624 3.72 8.76 -11.67
C TRP A 624 2.51 9.68 -11.90
N GLY A 625 2.67 10.68 -12.77
CA GLY A 625 1.58 11.55 -13.20
C GLY A 625 0.78 10.98 -14.37
N GLY A 626 1.23 9.92 -15.03
CA GLY A 626 0.55 9.33 -16.18
C GLY A 626 -0.32 8.12 -15.85
N SER A 627 -0.58 7.28 -16.87
CA SER A 627 -1.52 6.16 -16.76
C SER A 627 -1.11 5.14 -15.69
N LEU A 628 0.19 4.84 -15.54
CA LEU A 628 0.66 3.90 -14.53
C LEU A 628 0.29 4.37 -13.12
N GLY A 629 0.57 5.62 -12.76
CA GLY A 629 0.28 6.14 -11.41
C GLY A 629 -1.16 6.57 -11.17
N ILE A 630 -1.76 7.31 -12.10
CA ILE A 630 -3.10 7.87 -11.88
C ILE A 630 -4.18 6.79 -12.02
N VAL A 631 -4.09 5.95 -13.06
CA VAL A 631 -5.05 4.86 -13.24
C VAL A 631 -4.69 3.70 -12.30
N GLY A 632 -3.40 3.39 -12.13
CA GLY A 632 -2.86 2.65 -10.97
C GLY A 632 -3.15 1.15 -10.96
N ALA A 633 -4.43 0.79 -10.99
CA ALA A 633 -4.93 -0.56 -10.94
C ALA A 633 -5.46 -1.00 -12.31
N THR A 634 -5.14 -2.22 -12.71
CA THR A 634 -5.78 -2.85 -13.87
C THR A 634 -7.22 -3.24 -13.54
N ASP A 635 -8.06 -3.48 -14.55
CA ASP A 635 -9.42 -3.99 -14.37
C ASP A 635 -9.47 -5.34 -13.61
N GLU A 636 -8.33 -6.02 -13.49
CA GLU A 636 -8.15 -7.28 -12.76
C GLU A 636 -7.72 -7.10 -11.29
N GLY A 637 -7.48 -5.85 -10.85
CA GLY A 637 -7.10 -5.53 -9.48
C GLY A 637 -5.60 -5.61 -9.17
N ALA A 638 -4.75 -5.79 -10.18
CA ALA A 638 -3.30 -5.82 -10.00
C ALA A 638 -2.76 -4.44 -9.60
N ILE A 639 -1.76 -4.42 -8.71
CA ILE A 639 -1.17 -3.21 -8.14
C ILE A 639 0.31 -3.15 -8.50
N SER A 640 0.74 -2.02 -9.06
CA SER A 640 2.11 -1.87 -9.55
C SER A 640 3.08 -1.72 -8.37
N THR A 641 4.08 -2.60 -8.29
CA THR A 641 5.20 -2.45 -7.37
C THR A 641 6.16 -1.40 -7.92
N VAL A 642 6.42 -0.34 -7.15
CA VAL A 642 7.27 0.79 -7.58
C VAL A 642 8.34 1.09 -6.54
N ARG A 643 9.56 1.34 -7.01
CA ARG A 643 10.64 1.81 -6.18
C ARG A 643 10.44 3.31 -5.86
N ASN A 644 10.07 3.58 -4.60
CA ASN A 644 9.70 4.79 -3.88
C ASN A 644 10.87 5.68 -3.36
N SER A 645 12.14 5.35 -3.62
CA SER A 645 13.33 6.09 -3.17
C SER A 645 14.55 5.74 -4.02
N ASP A 646 15.61 6.53 -3.87
CA ASP A 646 16.97 6.12 -4.25
C ASP A 646 17.45 4.91 -3.44
N ASP A 647 18.54 4.30 -3.88
CA ASP A 647 19.03 3.03 -3.33
C ASP A 647 19.38 3.12 -1.84
N TYR A 648 19.28 1.97 -1.17
CA TYR A 648 19.87 1.68 0.12
C TYR A 648 21.38 1.49 -0.04
N PHE A 649 22.16 2.45 0.47
CA PHE A 649 23.62 2.43 0.47
C PHE A 649 24.16 2.06 1.87
N PRO A 650 24.47 0.78 2.14
CA PRO A 650 24.97 0.35 3.45
C PRO A 650 26.28 1.06 3.85
N ASP A 651 27.16 1.30 2.87
CA ASP A 651 28.47 1.90 3.11
C ASP A 651 28.44 3.45 3.21
N ALA A 652 27.26 4.06 3.17
CA ALA A 652 27.07 5.50 3.30
C ALA A 652 26.27 5.81 4.58
N PRO A 653 26.94 5.99 5.74
CA PRO A 653 26.27 6.17 7.04
C PRO A 653 25.25 7.32 7.06
N ASP A 654 25.56 8.40 6.34
CA ASP A 654 24.70 9.55 6.24
C ASP A 654 23.42 9.28 5.45
N SER A 655 23.39 8.26 4.59
CA SER A 655 22.26 7.93 3.71
C SER A 655 21.08 7.28 4.45
N HIS A 656 21.30 6.51 5.53
CA HIS A 656 20.25 5.72 6.19
C HIS A 656 19.06 6.57 6.64
N ARG A 657 19.34 7.66 7.36
CA ARG A 657 18.34 8.62 7.85
C ARG A 657 17.62 9.34 6.70
N TRP A 658 18.33 9.64 5.61
CA TRP A 658 17.71 10.16 4.39
C TRP A 658 16.78 9.14 3.77
N HIS A 659 17.26 7.92 3.56
CA HIS A 659 16.52 6.82 2.95
C HIS A 659 15.23 6.49 3.73
N ILE A 660 15.28 6.49 5.07
CA ILE A 660 14.10 6.28 5.93
C ILE A 660 13.08 7.41 5.75
N ALA A 661 13.50 8.66 5.89
CA ALA A 661 12.61 9.81 5.78
C ALA A 661 12.02 9.96 4.38
N LEU A 662 12.83 9.76 3.33
CA LEU A 662 12.38 9.83 1.93
C LEU A 662 11.29 8.79 1.69
N ASN A 663 11.53 7.52 2.01
CA ASN A 663 10.52 6.47 1.82
C ASN A 663 9.20 6.82 2.50
N ALA A 664 9.25 7.19 3.79
CA ALA A 664 8.07 7.51 4.55
C ALA A 664 7.32 8.72 3.96
N LEU A 665 8.01 9.81 3.63
CA LEU A 665 7.37 11.01 3.08
C LEU A 665 6.80 10.77 1.68
N THR A 666 7.48 10.00 0.82
CA THR A 666 6.99 9.68 -0.53
C THR A 666 5.70 8.87 -0.50
N THR A 667 5.45 8.09 0.57
CA THR A 667 4.19 7.33 0.71
C THR A 667 2.94 8.19 0.71
N LEU A 668 3.02 9.49 1.03
CA LEU A 668 1.90 10.42 0.90
C LEU A 668 1.37 10.46 -0.53
N LEU A 669 2.26 10.37 -1.52
CA LEU A 669 1.90 10.32 -2.93
C LEU A 669 1.71 8.89 -3.41
N SER A 670 2.68 8.00 -3.18
CA SER A 670 2.64 6.65 -3.79
C SER A 670 1.48 5.80 -3.29
N SER A 671 1.05 5.95 -2.04
CA SER A 671 -0.16 5.28 -1.52
C SER A 671 -1.43 5.82 -2.18
N ALA A 672 -1.51 7.14 -2.44
CA ALA A 672 -2.65 7.75 -3.11
C ALA A 672 -2.73 7.34 -4.60
N LEU A 673 -1.57 7.16 -5.25
CA LEU A 673 -1.44 6.56 -6.59
C LEU A 673 -1.72 5.05 -6.60
N ARG A 674 -1.96 4.43 -5.43
CA ARG A 674 -2.16 2.98 -5.26
C ARG A 674 -0.99 2.16 -5.79
N PHE A 675 0.23 2.65 -5.61
CA PHE A 675 1.42 1.83 -5.79
C PHE A 675 1.68 0.98 -4.56
N GLU A 676 2.30 -0.18 -4.78
CA GLU A 676 2.94 -0.94 -3.72
C GLU A 676 4.40 -0.46 -3.59
N PRO A 677 4.76 0.28 -2.52
CA PRO A 677 6.05 0.96 -2.46
C PRO A 677 7.15 0.02 -1.95
N ASP A 678 8.01 -0.47 -2.85
CA ASP A 678 9.06 -1.46 -2.54
C ASP A 678 10.26 -0.89 -1.80
N PHE A 679 10.24 -0.60 -0.48
CA PHE A 679 11.23 0.23 0.28
C PHE A 679 12.72 -0.12 0.18
N ASP A 680 13.13 -0.92 -0.79
CA ASP A 680 14.46 -1.34 -1.14
C ASP A 680 15.05 -2.30 -0.10
N MET A 681 16.20 -2.85 -0.45
CA MET A 681 16.89 -3.88 0.31
C MET A 681 17.25 -3.42 1.71
N ALA A 682 17.47 -4.36 2.63
CA ALA A 682 18.09 -4.11 3.92
C ALA A 682 19.07 -5.22 4.28
N GLN A 683 19.95 -4.90 5.24
CA GLN A 683 20.87 -5.84 5.85
C GLN A 683 20.56 -5.90 7.34
N SER A 684 20.17 -7.07 7.84
CA SER A 684 19.79 -7.27 9.24
C SER A 684 20.95 -7.13 10.21
N ALA A 685 22.15 -7.54 9.78
CA ALA A 685 23.38 -7.45 10.58
C ALA A 685 24.00 -6.05 10.60
N HIS A 686 23.51 -5.11 9.77
CA HIS A 686 24.04 -3.75 9.69
C HIS A 686 23.70 -2.95 10.95
N GLU A 687 24.51 -1.93 11.29
CA GLU A 687 24.30 -1.13 12.51
C GLU A 687 22.93 -0.40 12.53
N PHE A 688 22.44 -0.01 11.35
CA PHE A 688 21.11 0.57 11.11
C PHE A 688 20.03 -0.48 10.78
N GLY A 689 20.36 -1.78 10.84
CA GLY A 689 19.50 -2.88 10.43
C GLY A 689 18.14 -2.82 11.13
N LYS A 690 18.10 -2.63 12.46
CA LYS A 690 16.85 -2.52 13.23
C LYS A 690 15.93 -1.41 12.71
N ALA A 691 16.47 -0.23 12.44
CA ALA A 691 15.69 0.90 11.91
C ALA A 691 15.12 0.61 10.51
N HIS A 692 15.92 0.00 9.63
CA HIS A 692 15.50 -0.34 8.27
C HIS A 692 14.50 -1.49 8.24
N LEU A 693 14.73 -2.57 9.00
CA LEU A 693 13.79 -3.69 9.11
C LEU A 693 12.43 -3.21 9.58
N ALA A 694 12.39 -2.35 10.60
CA ALA A 694 11.15 -1.78 11.08
C ALA A 694 10.40 -0.99 9.99
N LEU A 695 11.12 -0.22 9.18
CA LEU A 695 10.51 0.53 8.07
C LEU A 695 9.94 -0.40 6.99
N ARG A 696 10.61 -1.51 6.64
CA ARG A 696 10.12 -2.45 5.61
C ARG A 696 8.81 -3.12 6.03
N ALA A 697 8.59 -3.31 7.34
CA ALA A 697 7.32 -3.82 7.89
C ALA A 697 6.12 -2.88 7.63
N PHE A 698 6.38 -1.60 7.33
CA PHE A 698 5.36 -0.59 7.04
C PHE A 698 5.02 -0.50 5.54
N SER A 699 5.57 -1.36 4.69
CA SER A 699 5.14 -1.51 3.29
C SER A 699 4.47 -2.87 3.09
N SER A 700 3.59 -2.96 2.09
CA SER A 700 3.05 -4.25 1.61
C SER A 700 3.97 -4.95 0.62
N ALA A 701 4.98 -4.25 0.08
CA ALA A 701 5.88 -4.77 -0.95
C ALA A 701 6.76 -5.94 -0.49
N GLN A 702 7.34 -6.66 -1.44
CA GLN A 702 8.32 -7.70 -1.15
C GLN A 702 9.46 -7.12 -0.30
N VAL A 703 9.76 -7.76 0.83
CA VAL A 703 10.93 -7.39 1.64
C VAL A 703 12.16 -8.09 1.07
N TRP A 704 13.18 -7.30 0.74
CA TRP A 704 14.44 -7.78 0.17
C TRP A 704 15.56 -7.74 1.21
N MET A 705 16.15 -8.89 1.52
CA MET A 705 17.43 -8.96 2.20
C MET A 705 18.57 -8.86 1.20
N SER A 706 19.67 -8.26 1.64
CA SER A 706 20.93 -8.23 0.89
C SER A 706 22.12 -8.34 1.84
N ASP A 707 21.94 -9.12 2.93
CA ASP A 707 23.00 -9.43 3.89
C ASP A 707 24.19 -10.11 3.19
N GLU A 708 25.40 -9.72 3.59
CA GLU A 708 26.64 -10.25 3.03
C GLU A 708 26.83 -11.75 3.33
N PRO A 709 27.59 -12.49 2.51
CA PRO A 709 27.94 -13.87 2.81
C PRO A 709 28.51 -14.05 4.22
N GLY A 710 27.91 -14.96 5.00
CA GLY A 710 28.32 -15.25 6.39
C GLY A 710 27.75 -14.32 7.46
N ALA A 711 26.90 -13.35 7.10
CA ALA A 711 26.24 -12.48 8.07
C ALA A 711 25.28 -13.25 9.00
N ASP A 712 25.10 -12.73 10.21
CA ASP A 712 24.07 -13.21 11.13
C ASP A 712 22.68 -12.75 10.68
N LEU A 713 21.78 -13.70 10.42
CA LEU A 713 20.43 -13.46 9.93
C LEU A 713 19.39 -13.35 11.07
N SER A 714 19.81 -13.31 12.33
CA SER A 714 18.90 -13.28 13.49
C SER A 714 18.04 -12.01 13.55
N GLY A 715 18.50 -10.88 12.99
CA GLY A 715 17.72 -9.64 12.97
C GLY A 715 16.38 -9.76 12.21
N TRP A 716 16.32 -10.63 11.21
CA TRP A 716 15.10 -10.88 10.41
C TRP A 716 13.94 -11.48 11.23
N GLU A 717 14.19 -12.13 12.37
CA GLU A 717 13.16 -12.79 13.18
C GLU A 717 12.03 -11.85 13.64
N SER A 718 12.34 -10.56 13.78
CA SER A 718 11.38 -9.50 14.13
C SER A 718 10.30 -9.28 13.07
N LEU A 719 10.55 -9.69 11.83
CA LEU A 719 9.65 -9.58 10.69
C LEU A 719 9.08 -10.92 10.24
N LEU A 720 9.54 -12.05 10.79
CA LEU A 720 9.17 -13.38 10.31
C LEU A 720 8.20 -14.06 11.26
N ALA A 721 7.13 -14.65 10.71
CA ALA A 721 6.17 -15.42 11.48
C ALA A 721 5.68 -16.64 10.70
N VAL A 722 5.16 -17.64 11.41
CA VAL A 722 4.70 -18.90 10.81
C VAL A 722 3.32 -18.71 10.20
N THR A 723 3.15 -19.14 8.96
CA THR A 723 1.85 -19.32 8.31
C THR A 723 1.63 -20.81 8.04
N LYS A 724 0.42 -21.19 7.62
CA LYS A 724 0.14 -22.57 7.14
C LYS A 724 0.98 -22.97 5.92
N GLN A 725 1.59 -22.01 5.23
CA GLN A 725 2.49 -22.20 4.09
C GLN A 725 3.98 -22.17 4.49
N GLY A 726 4.28 -22.12 5.79
CA GLY A 726 5.63 -21.99 6.34
C GLY A 726 5.94 -20.56 6.80
N VAL A 727 7.21 -20.30 7.11
CA VAL A 727 7.67 -18.98 7.58
C VAL A 727 7.52 -17.96 6.45
N ARG A 728 6.94 -16.80 6.76
CA ARG A 728 6.69 -15.68 5.84
C ARG A 728 6.98 -14.36 6.53
N VAL A 729 7.09 -13.29 5.74
CA VAL A 729 7.23 -11.94 6.28
C VAL A 729 5.86 -11.48 6.80
N LEU A 730 5.83 -10.95 8.02
CA LEU A 730 4.65 -10.40 8.66
C LEU A 730 4.42 -8.96 8.16
N GLN A 731 3.37 -8.78 7.36
CA GLN A 731 2.97 -7.49 6.80
C GLN A 731 1.45 -7.34 6.84
N ALA A 732 0.97 -6.10 6.94
CA ALA A 732 -0.46 -5.81 6.86
C ALA A 732 -0.99 -6.22 5.48
N ARG A 733 -2.00 -7.11 5.47
CA ARG A 733 -2.45 -7.78 4.23
C ARG A 733 -3.51 -7.01 3.46
N GLU A 734 -4.19 -6.05 4.08
CA GLU A 734 -5.32 -5.31 3.48
C GLU A 734 -4.87 -4.01 2.78
N GLY A 735 -3.65 -4.02 2.20
CA GLY A 735 -3.07 -2.83 1.55
C GLY A 735 -2.71 -1.68 2.50
N GLY A 736 -2.54 -1.98 3.78
CA GLY A 736 -2.00 -1.04 4.75
C GLY A 736 -0.55 -0.68 4.41
N VAL A 737 -0.35 0.53 3.87
CA VAL A 737 0.97 1.16 3.76
C VAL A 737 1.08 2.21 4.86
N GLY A 738 2.23 2.22 5.53
CA GLY A 738 2.56 3.21 6.53
C GLY A 738 2.76 4.58 5.91
N THR A 739 2.01 5.58 6.38
CA THR A 739 2.09 6.96 5.89
C THR A 739 2.46 7.93 7.00
N VAL A 740 3.21 8.98 6.67
CA VAL A 740 3.51 10.06 7.64
C VAL A 740 2.22 10.63 8.21
N LEU A 741 2.18 10.79 9.53
CA LEU A 741 1.01 11.34 10.21
C LEU A 741 0.79 12.79 9.75
N GLN A 742 -0.40 13.10 9.24
CA GLN A 742 -0.71 14.37 8.58
C GLN A 742 -0.41 15.60 9.45
N GLY A 743 -0.70 15.55 10.75
CA GLY A 743 -0.41 16.66 11.65
C GLY A 743 1.08 16.84 11.98
N ARG A 744 1.96 15.95 11.51
CA ARG A 744 3.43 15.96 11.69
C ARG A 744 4.18 16.30 10.41
N MET A 745 3.48 16.58 9.30
CA MET A 745 4.09 16.79 7.98
C MET A 745 5.16 17.90 7.96
N GLY A 746 4.95 18.97 8.73
CA GLY A 746 5.91 20.08 8.78
C GLY A 746 6.87 20.07 9.96
N ASP A 747 7.09 18.91 10.59
CA ASP A 747 8.18 18.74 11.56
C ASP A 747 9.52 18.62 10.80
N ASP A 748 10.59 19.28 11.26
CA ASP A 748 11.91 19.13 10.63
C ASP A 748 12.60 17.85 11.11
N VAL A 749 12.25 16.74 10.47
CA VAL A 749 12.75 15.41 10.81
C VAL A 749 14.19 15.15 10.36
N LEU A 750 14.72 15.96 9.45
CA LEU A 750 16.06 15.80 8.85
C LEU A 750 17.05 16.88 9.34
N GLY A 751 16.59 17.86 10.12
CA GLY A 751 17.42 18.93 10.65
C GLY A 751 17.96 19.87 9.57
N ARG A 752 17.20 20.04 8.48
CA ARG A 752 17.60 20.82 7.29
C ARG A 752 16.91 22.19 7.20
N LEU A 753 15.92 22.46 8.03
CA LEU A 753 15.23 23.75 8.03
C LEU A 753 15.79 24.61 9.16
N ASP A 754 16.30 25.79 8.81
CA ASP A 754 16.74 26.76 9.80
C ASP A 754 15.54 27.24 10.64
N ASP A 755 15.73 27.37 11.95
CA ASP A 755 14.73 27.83 12.94
C ASP A 755 13.44 26.98 13.04
N ALA A 756 13.37 25.81 12.41
CA ALA A 756 12.24 24.89 12.53
C ALA A 756 12.34 24.03 13.80
N GLU A 757 11.18 23.66 14.34
CA GLU A 757 11.09 22.68 15.42
C GLU A 757 11.44 21.28 14.89
N THR A 758 12.52 20.71 15.41
CA THR A 758 12.97 19.37 15.07
C THR A 758 12.23 18.33 15.89
N ASP A 759 11.77 17.26 15.25
CA ASP A 759 11.17 16.11 15.92
C ASP A 759 11.56 14.82 15.21
N VAL A 760 11.15 13.69 15.76
CA VAL A 760 11.27 12.37 15.10
C VAL A 760 10.26 12.23 13.96
N LEU A 761 10.59 11.40 12.98
CA LEU A 761 9.65 10.94 11.97
C LEU A 761 8.60 10.02 12.59
N LYS A 762 7.31 10.33 12.39
CA LYS A 762 6.18 9.51 12.85
C LYS A 762 5.34 9.01 11.68
N VAL A 763 5.17 7.69 11.60
CA VAL A 763 4.43 7.02 10.52
C VAL A 763 3.33 6.17 11.12
N GLY A 764 2.10 6.32 10.65
CA GLY A 764 0.96 5.51 11.04
C GLY A 764 0.74 4.37 10.05
N LEU A 765 0.58 3.15 10.55
CA LEU A 765 0.20 1.96 9.79
C LEU A 765 -1.15 1.44 10.31
N PRO A 766 -2.28 1.76 9.66
CA PRO A 766 -3.56 1.19 10.04
C PRO A 766 -3.61 -0.31 9.72
N VAL A 767 -4.23 -1.08 10.61
CA VAL A 767 -4.44 -2.53 10.48
C VAL A 767 -5.92 -2.82 10.71
N ALA A 768 -6.72 -2.71 9.64
CA ALA A 768 -8.17 -2.76 9.74
C ALA A 768 -8.68 -4.13 10.24
N SER A 769 -8.06 -5.23 9.82
CA SER A 769 -8.31 -6.59 10.32
C SER A 769 -8.22 -6.72 11.85
N ALA A 770 -7.34 -5.95 12.48
CA ALA A 770 -7.14 -5.90 13.93
C ALA A 770 -7.91 -4.77 14.62
N LYS A 771 -8.63 -3.94 13.84
CA LYS A 771 -9.28 -2.71 14.31
C LYS A 771 -8.32 -1.80 15.10
N GLY A 772 -7.08 -1.71 14.63
CA GLY A 772 -6.02 -0.99 15.32
C GLY A 772 -5.01 -0.37 14.35
N ALA A 773 -3.90 0.11 14.89
CA ALA A 773 -2.82 0.70 14.12
C ALA A 773 -1.47 0.54 14.82
N HIS A 774 -0.39 0.69 14.06
CA HIS A 774 0.95 0.91 14.62
C HIS A 774 1.40 2.36 14.39
N ILE A 775 2.13 2.93 15.34
CA ILE A 775 2.81 4.21 15.20
C ILE A 775 4.32 3.94 15.25
N GLY A 776 4.96 4.02 14.10
CA GLY A 776 6.41 3.94 13.97
C GLY A 776 7.08 5.29 14.21
N VAL A 777 8.23 5.26 14.86
CA VAL A 777 8.99 6.44 15.30
C VAL A 777 10.46 6.24 14.98
N TRP A 778 11.06 7.16 14.20
CA TRP A 778 12.47 7.11 13.80
C TRP A 778 13.17 8.45 14.03
N SER A 779 14.38 8.41 14.59
CA SER A 779 15.25 9.59 14.63
C SER A 779 16.02 9.72 13.31
N CYS A 780 15.58 10.64 12.45
CA CYS A 780 16.24 10.94 11.17
C CYS A 780 17.19 12.15 11.26
N LEU A 781 17.37 12.73 12.46
CA LEU A 781 18.25 13.87 12.64
C LEU A 781 19.73 13.47 12.52
N PRO A 782 20.61 14.38 12.08
CA PRO A 782 22.05 14.17 12.14
C PRO A 782 22.55 13.98 13.57
N ALA A 783 23.57 13.15 13.78
CA ALA A 783 24.07 12.80 15.12
C ALA A 783 24.45 14.03 15.97
N LYS A 784 24.96 15.10 15.34
CA LYS A 784 25.31 16.37 15.99
C LYS A 784 24.11 17.13 16.61
N ARG A 785 22.88 16.79 16.22
CA ARG A 785 21.63 17.37 16.74
C ARG A 785 21.03 16.50 17.86
N LEU A 786 21.60 15.33 18.12
CA LEU A 786 21.12 14.38 19.13
C LEU A 786 21.88 14.56 20.44
N VAL A 787 21.19 14.31 21.56
CA VAL A 787 21.80 14.26 22.89
C VAL A 787 21.99 12.78 23.22
N ASP A 788 23.22 12.38 23.54
CA ASP A 788 23.57 10.97 23.80
C ASP A 788 23.17 10.01 22.65
N GLY A 789 23.11 10.51 21.41
CA GLY A 789 22.72 9.75 20.22
C GLY A 789 21.23 9.41 20.11
N ARG A 790 20.38 10.00 20.97
CA ARG A 790 18.94 9.74 21.04
C ARG A 790 18.11 11.01 20.92
N LEU A 791 16.84 10.83 20.58
CA LEU A 791 15.82 11.88 20.58
C LEU A 791 14.56 11.37 21.29
N THR A 792 14.10 12.12 22.27
CA THR A 792 12.83 11.87 22.95
C THR A 792 11.72 12.73 22.32
N THR A 793 10.60 12.10 21.99
CA THR A 793 9.39 12.73 21.45
C THR A 793 8.16 12.43 22.32
N LEU A 794 7.05 13.14 22.08
CA LEU A 794 5.73 12.81 22.62
C LEU A 794 4.82 12.22 21.54
N VAL A 795 4.05 11.20 21.90
CA VAL A 795 2.90 10.70 21.15
C VAL A 795 1.64 11.24 21.83
N ASP A 796 0.80 11.93 21.06
CA ASP A 796 -0.44 12.55 21.55
C ASP A 796 -1.70 11.87 20.97
N SER A 797 -2.88 12.28 21.45
CA SER A 797 -4.15 11.71 20.99
C SER A 797 -4.45 11.98 19.52
N LYS A 798 -3.84 12.99 18.90
CA LYS A 798 -3.95 13.24 17.46
C LYS A 798 -3.05 12.33 16.66
N ASP A 799 -1.87 11.98 17.16
CA ASP A 799 -1.05 10.93 16.53
C ASP A 799 -1.81 9.59 16.50
N VAL A 800 -2.51 9.25 17.58
CA VAL A 800 -3.39 8.07 17.63
C VAL A 800 -4.52 8.17 16.61
N ALA A 801 -5.25 9.29 16.58
CA ALA A 801 -6.34 9.51 15.62
C ALA A 801 -5.86 9.45 14.16
N ASP A 802 -4.77 10.16 13.83
CA ASP A 802 -4.17 10.18 12.50
C ASP A 802 -3.69 8.77 12.08
N SER A 803 -3.23 7.93 13.03
CA SER A 803 -2.75 6.57 12.74
C SER A 803 -3.86 5.56 12.45
N LEU A 804 -5.04 5.72 13.07
CA LEU A 804 -6.19 4.84 12.90
C LEU A 804 -6.92 5.09 11.57
N HIS A 805 -6.90 6.32 11.07
CA HIS A 805 -7.53 6.68 9.79
C HIS A 805 -9.00 6.16 9.70
N SER A 806 -9.39 5.53 8.58
CA SER A 806 -10.74 5.01 8.31
C SER A 806 -11.08 3.71 9.06
N VAL A 807 -10.12 3.11 9.79
CA VAL A 807 -10.39 1.98 10.71
C VAL A 807 -11.36 2.41 11.82
N ALA A 808 -11.44 3.71 12.09
CA ALA A 808 -12.35 4.35 13.05
C ALA A 808 -13.77 4.63 12.49
N GLY A 809 -14.25 3.92 11.48
CA GLY A 809 -15.64 4.03 10.98
C GLY A 809 -16.75 3.75 12.01
N SER A 810 -16.37 3.39 13.25
CA SER A 810 -17.20 3.42 14.44
C SER A 810 -16.70 4.57 15.32
N GLU A 811 -17.43 5.69 15.36
CA GLU A 811 -17.15 6.86 16.21
C GLU A 811 -17.21 6.55 17.73
N SER A 812 -17.23 5.28 18.14
CA SER A 812 -17.54 4.83 19.51
C SER A 812 -16.45 3.95 20.16
N GLY A 813 -15.38 3.57 19.45
CA GLY A 813 -14.35 2.65 19.97
C GLY A 813 -13.39 3.31 20.98
N SER A 814 -13.13 2.67 22.12
CA SER A 814 -12.03 3.03 23.03
C SER A 814 -10.77 2.24 22.65
N PHE A 815 -9.59 2.79 22.89
CA PHE A 815 -8.33 2.17 22.48
C PHE A 815 -7.32 2.10 23.62
N VAL A 816 -6.29 1.29 23.43
CA VAL A 816 -5.11 1.26 24.29
C VAL A 816 -3.87 1.49 23.44
N LEU A 817 -3.08 2.49 23.82
CA LEU A 817 -1.74 2.74 23.27
C LEU A 817 -0.73 2.00 24.14
N VAL A 818 0.02 1.06 23.57
CA VAL A 818 1.09 0.33 24.25
C VAL A 818 2.43 0.56 23.56
N ASN A 819 3.47 0.70 24.37
CA ASN A 819 4.87 0.61 23.92
C ASN A 819 5.39 -0.80 24.23
N PRO A 820 5.53 -1.72 23.25
CA PRO A 820 6.03 -3.08 23.47
C PRO A 820 7.41 -3.14 24.14
N ALA A 821 8.26 -2.13 23.95
CA ALA A 821 9.61 -2.12 24.52
C ALA A 821 9.61 -1.83 26.03
N THR A 822 8.64 -1.05 26.53
CA THR A 822 8.54 -0.69 27.95
C THR A 822 7.35 -1.33 28.65
N LEU A 823 6.45 -1.97 27.90
CA LEU A 823 5.17 -2.53 28.36
C LEU A 823 4.28 -1.52 29.11
N ASN A 824 4.46 -0.23 28.82
CA ASN A 824 3.58 0.82 29.31
C ASN A 824 2.34 0.87 28.41
N ALA A 825 1.16 0.85 29.02
CA ALA A 825 -0.12 0.94 28.35
C ALA A 825 -0.94 2.13 28.88
N THR A 826 -1.52 2.90 27.95
CA THR A 826 -2.36 4.06 28.24
C THR A 826 -3.69 3.90 27.53
N GLN A 827 -4.81 3.88 28.26
CA GLN A 827 -6.14 3.91 27.66
C GLN A 827 -6.39 5.28 27.01
N VAL A 828 -6.99 5.27 25.83
CA VAL A 828 -7.35 6.44 25.04
C VAL A 828 -8.85 6.37 24.76
N ASP A 829 -9.60 7.25 25.40
CA ASP A 829 -11.05 7.29 25.29
C ASP A 829 -11.50 7.72 23.89
N SER A 830 -12.63 7.16 23.42
CA SER A 830 -13.25 7.50 22.13
C SER A 830 -13.47 9.01 21.96
N ALA A 831 -13.93 9.69 23.01
CA ALA A 831 -14.14 11.14 23.02
C ALA A 831 -12.85 11.95 22.79
N ALA A 832 -11.71 11.48 23.30
CA ALA A 832 -10.42 12.13 23.08
C ALA A 832 -9.95 11.98 21.62
N ILE A 833 -10.21 10.83 21.01
CA ILE A 833 -9.91 10.56 19.59
C ILE A 833 -10.84 11.37 18.69
N ALA A 834 -12.13 11.41 18.98
CA ALA A 834 -13.11 12.22 18.26
C ALA A 834 -12.74 13.72 18.30
N THR A 835 -12.36 14.20 19.49
CA THR A 835 -11.85 15.57 19.67
C THR A 835 -10.57 15.81 18.85
N ALA A 836 -9.59 14.92 18.92
CA ALA A 836 -8.32 15.07 18.21
C ALA A 836 -8.43 14.97 16.68
N SER A 837 -9.46 14.26 16.19
CA SER A 837 -9.78 14.13 14.78
C SER A 837 -10.41 15.42 14.23
N LYS A 838 -11.30 16.07 15.01
CA LYS A 838 -12.06 17.26 14.58
C LYS A 838 -11.35 18.59 14.82
N PHE A 839 -10.44 18.66 15.79
CA PHE A 839 -9.83 19.93 16.21
C PHE A 839 -8.31 19.98 15.99
N ALA A 840 -7.77 21.20 16.06
CA ALA A 840 -6.35 21.46 15.92
C ALA A 840 -5.50 20.62 16.89
N ARG A 841 -4.31 20.19 16.46
CA ARG A 841 -3.36 19.39 17.27
C ARG A 841 -3.08 19.98 18.65
N ARG A 842 -3.16 21.30 18.81
CA ARG A 842 -2.94 21.99 20.09
C ARG A 842 -3.92 21.58 21.21
N PHE A 843 -5.03 20.93 20.88
CA PHE A 843 -5.98 20.35 21.83
C PHE A 843 -5.71 18.87 22.13
N ALA A 844 -4.75 18.24 21.44
CA ALA A 844 -4.42 16.84 21.62
C ALA A 844 -3.81 16.58 23.00
N LYS A 845 -4.33 15.56 23.67
CA LYS A 845 -3.82 15.14 24.98
C LYS A 845 -2.49 14.41 24.79
N PRO A 846 -1.41 14.77 25.50
CA PRO A 846 -0.17 14.01 25.47
C PRO A 846 -0.37 12.65 26.16
N LEU A 847 0.08 11.56 25.55
CA LEU A 847 -0.21 10.19 26.00
C LEU A 847 1.04 9.41 26.43
N ALA A 848 2.12 9.52 25.66
CA ALA A 848 3.34 8.77 25.92
C ALA A 848 4.58 9.55 25.46
N SER A 849 5.73 9.29 26.10
CA SER A 849 7.04 9.71 25.61
C SER A 849 7.77 8.52 25.00
N VAL A 850 8.45 8.73 23.87
CA VAL A 850 9.22 7.70 23.18
C VAL A 850 10.62 8.22 22.98
N ASP A 851 11.62 7.43 23.39
CA ASP A 851 13.02 7.76 23.21
C ASP A 851 13.65 6.80 22.22
N VAL A 852 14.23 7.33 21.14
CA VAL A 852 14.70 6.53 20.00
C VAL A 852 16.12 6.94 19.58
N ALA A 853 17.00 5.96 19.43
CA ALA A 853 18.33 6.16 18.86
C ALA A 853 18.27 6.31 17.33
N GLN A 854 19.30 6.89 16.75
CA GLN A 854 19.40 7.09 15.30
C GLN A 854 19.34 5.78 14.49
N ASN A 855 19.84 4.68 15.06
CA ASN A 855 19.92 3.37 14.41
C ASN A 855 18.82 2.39 14.86
N GLU A 856 17.85 2.86 15.63
CA GLU A 856 16.71 2.08 16.13
C GLU A 856 15.40 2.65 15.61
N ALA A 857 14.30 1.93 15.84
CA ALA A 857 12.95 2.41 15.64
C ALA A 857 12.12 2.10 16.89
N GLY A 858 11.22 3.01 17.26
CA GLY A 858 10.17 2.76 18.23
C GLY A 858 8.87 2.43 17.49
N VAL A 859 8.24 1.29 17.76
CA VAL A 859 6.93 0.96 17.17
C VAL A 859 5.92 0.75 18.29
N LEU A 860 4.96 1.67 18.38
CA LEU A 860 3.87 1.61 19.33
C LEU A 860 2.67 0.93 18.70
N THR A 861 1.83 0.32 19.52
CA THR A 861 0.61 -0.37 19.09
C THR A 861 -0.61 0.33 19.66
N VAL A 862 -1.59 0.61 18.80
CA VAL A 862 -2.92 1.10 19.15
C VAL A 862 -3.89 -0.03 18.88
N ALA A 863 -4.50 -0.59 19.92
CA ALA A 863 -5.47 -1.68 19.80
C ALA A 863 -6.84 -1.28 20.34
N GLU A 864 -7.91 -1.70 19.67
CA GLU A 864 -9.27 -1.49 20.15
C GLU A 864 -9.53 -2.25 21.45
N LEU A 865 -10.24 -1.60 22.37
CA LEU A 865 -10.61 -2.11 23.67
C LEU A 865 -12.08 -2.56 23.64
N PHE A 866 -12.28 -3.87 23.83
CA PHE A 866 -13.60 -4.52 23.79
C PHE A 866 -14.15 -4.72 25.20
N ASP A 867 -15.44 -4.42 25.40
CA ASP A 867 -16.16 -4.75 26.63
C ASP A 867 -16.67 -6.19 26.59
N LEU A 868 -16.30 -7.00 27.59
CA LEU A 868 -16.84 -8.33 27.82
C LEU A 868 -17.68 -8.33 29.11
N PRO A 869 -18.99 -8.68 29.02
CA PRO A 869 -19.84 -8.78 30.21
C PRO A 869 -19.40 -9.96 31.08
N ALA A 870 -19.18 -9.72 32.37
CA ALA A 870 -18.84 -10.77 33.33
C ALA A 870 -20.09 -11.60 33.68
N ALA A 871 -19.97 -12.93 33.70
CA ALA A 871 -21.08 -13.86 33.96
C ALA A 871 -21.69 -13.73 35.38
N SER A 872 -20.98 -13.13 36.34
CA SER A 872 -21.37 -13.08 37.76
C SER A 872 -21.27 -11.71 38.43
N SER A 873 -20.83 -10.66 37.72
CA SER A 873 -20.43 -9.37 38.32
C SER A 873 -21.06 -8.15 37.61
N GLU A 874 -21.47 -7.13 38.37
CA GLU A 874 -21.96 -5.84 37.85
C GLU A 874 -20.88 -5.04 37.07
N LYS A 875 -19.64 -5.53 36.98
CA LYS A 875 -18.50 -4.84 36.32
C LYS A 875 -18.08 -5.60 35.06
N SER A 876 -18.07 -4.91 33.92
CA SER A 876 -17.49 -5.41 32.66
C SER A 876 -15.96 -5.50 32.77
N VAL A 877 -15.38 -6.51 32.13
CA VAL A 877 -13.93 -6.60 31.93
C VAL A 877 -13.63 -6.11 30.53
N LYS A 878 -12.65 -5.22 30.40
CA LYS A 878 -12.20 -4.72 29.10
C LYS A 878 -10.97 -5.48 28.64
N ILE A 879 -10.93 -5.87 27.37
CA ILE A 879 -9.81 -6.59 26.78
C ILE A 879 -9.39 -5.99 25.43
N ALA A 880 -8.10 -5.90 25.17
CA ALA A 880 -7.54 -5.56 23.86
C ALA A 880 -6.49 -6.60 23.46
N CYS A 881 -6.39 -6.92 22.17
CA CYS A 881 -5.36 -7.80 21.63
C CYS A 881 -4.26 -6.97 20.96
N PHE A 882 -3.02 -7.11 21.43
CA PHE A 882 -1.86 -6.39 20.87
C PHE A 882 -1.19 -7.12 19.70
N GLY A 883 -1.69 -8.31 19.33
CA GLY A 883 -1.04 -9.17 18.36
C GLY A 883 0.24 -9.78 18.90
N LEU A 884 1.21 -10.05 18.02
CA LEU A 884 2.48 -10.70 18.37
C LEU A 884 3.52 -9.67 18.88
N LEU A 885 3.77 -9.62 20.19
CA LEU A 885 4.68 -8.63 20.81
C LEU A 885 6.15 -8.81 20.48
N ASP A 886 6.56 -9.99 20.02
CA ASP A 886 7.92 -10.24 19.54
C ASP A 886 8.17 -9.75 18.11
N LYS A 887 7.12 -9.27 17.43
CA LYS A 887 7.18 -8.81 16.04
C LYS A 887 7.02 -7.30 15.94
N THR A 888 7.68 -6.70 14.96
CA THR A 888 7.64 -5.24 14.74
C THR A 888 6.20 -4.73 14.53
N VAL A 889 5.41 -5.43 13.72
CA VAL A 889 4.01 -5.07 13.37
C VAL A 889 3.05 -6.18 13.80
N GLY A 890 3.06 -6.52 15.09
CA GLY A 890 2.34 -7.65 15.67
C GLY A 890 0.85 -7.73 15.34
N LEU A 891 0.15 -6.60 15.15
CA LEU A 891 -1.28 -6.59 14.79
C LEU A 891 -1.54 -7.19 13.41
N ALA A 892 -0.58 -7.13 12.49
CA ALA A 892 -0.73 -7.69 11.15
C ALA A 892 -0.90 -9.23 11.15
N ALA A 893 -0.67 -9.88 12.30
CA ALA A 893 -0.93 -11.30 12.48
C ALA A 893 -2.44 -11.63 12.51
N ILE A 894 -3.25 -10.64 12.89
CA ILE A 894 -4.70 -10.78 13.10
C ILE A 894 -5.42 -10.65 11.76
N LYS A 895 -6.24 -11.65 11.45
CA LYS A 895 -7.16 -11.68 10.33
C LYS A 895 -8.49 -11.00 10.66
N SER A 896 -8.99 -11.23 11.87
CA SER A 896 -10.21 -10.61 12.36
C SER A 896 -10.27 -10.67 13.88
N VAL A 897 -10.91 -9.67 14.49
CA VAL A 897 -11.21 -9.61 15.92
C VAL A 897 -12.68 -9.22 16.13
N GLU A 898 -13.41 -10.06 16.87
CA GLU A 898 -14.85 -9.87 17.12
C GLU A 898 -15.28 -10.37 18.49
N VAL A 899 -16.34 -9.76 19.04
CA VAL A 899 -17.00 -10.24 20.25
C VAL A 899 -18.17 -11.13 19.84
N ILE A 900 -18.18 -12.38 20.30
CA ILE A 900 -19.23 -13.36 20.01
C ILE A 900 -20.07 -13.66 21.27
N SER A 901 -21.39 -13.79 21.12
CA SER A 901 -22.31 -14.17 22.21
C SER A 901 -23.02 -15.49 21.89
N GLY A 902 -23.15 -16.37 22.89
CA GLY A 902 -23.85 -17.65 22.73
C GLY A 902 -25.34 -17.45 22.46
N LYS A 903 -25.87 -17.94 21.32
CA LYS A 903 -27.33 -17.99 21.10
C LYS A 903 -27.94 -19.11 21.93
N SER A 904 -28.84 -18.77 22.86
CA SER A 904 -29.76 -19.73 23.50
C SER A 904 -30.68 -20.34 22.44
N SER A 905 -30.56 -21.65 22.20
CA SER A 905 -31.52 -22.40 21.40
C SER A 905 -32.78 -22.66 22.23
N THR A 906 -33.74 -21.74 22.22
CA THR A 906 -35.10 -22.03 22.68
C THR A 906 -35.88 -22.73 21.57
N THR A 907 -35.80 -24.06 21.57
CA THR A 907 -36.85 -24.92 21.01
C THR A 907 -38.16 -24.65 21.75
N SER A 908 -39.08 -23.88 21.16
CA SER A 908 -40.50 -23.91 21.54
C SER A 908 -41.20 -24.99 20.73
N GLY A 909 -41.27 -26.19 21.30
CA GLY A 909 -42.28 -27.16 20.90
C GLY A 909 -43.63 -26.75 21.48
N ILE A 910 -44.60 -26.43 20.64
CA ILE A 910 -46.02 -26.53 21.01
C ILE A 910 -46.69 -27.48 20.02
N GLY A 911 -47.05 -28.65 20.54
CA GLY A 911 -47.99 -29.55 19.89
C GLY A 911 -49.41 -29.05 20.04
N LYS A 912 -50.07 -28.86 18.89
CA LYS A 912 -51.43 -29.26 18.49
C LYS A 912 -52.67 -28.90 19.35
N VAL A 913 -53.74 -28.66 18.57
CA VAL A 913 -55.20 -28.67 18.88
C VAL A 913 -55.67 -27.28 19.40
N GLU A 914 -56.66 -26.57 18.85
CA GLU A 914 -57.86 -26.92 18.07
C GLU A 914 -58.35 -25.70 17.27
N GLU A 915 -59.21 -25.98 16.29
CA GLU A 915 -59.99 -25.04 15.47
C GLU A 915 -60.76 -23.99 16.30
N THR A 916 -60.91 -22.77 15.79
CA THR A 916 -62.22 -22.27 15.30
C THR A 916 -62.04 -20.90 14.64
N ASN A 917 -62.74 -20.75 13.52
CA ASN A 917 -63.04 -19.47 12.88
C ASN A 917 -63.70 -18.51 13.88
N ASP A 918 -63.32 -17.24 13.84
CA ASP A 918 -64.33 -16.22 13.56
C ASP A 918 -63.72 -14.89 13.10
N SER A 919 -64.35 -14.36 12.06
CA SER A 919 -64.18 -13.04 11.50
C SER A 919 -64.86 -11.97 12.36
N SER A 920 -64.24 -10.81 12.54
CA SER A 920 -64.97 -9.53 12.45
C SER A 920 -64.05 -8.30 12.51
N ASN A 921 -64.26 -7.45 11.51
CA ASN A 921 -64.09 -5.98 11.46
C ASN A 921 -64.01 -5.23 12.79
N GLY A 922 -63.26 -4.13 12.77
CA GLY A 922 -63.44 -3.04 13.73
C GLY A 922 -62.35 -1.98 13.69
N SER A 923 -62.56 -0.98 12.85
CA SER A 923 -61.94 0.36 12.86
C SER A 923 -61.78 0.98 14.26
N SER A 924 -60.75 1.81 14.46
CA SER A 924 -60.87 3.29 14.38
C SER A 924 -59.74 4.01 15.13
N ASP A 925 -59.19 5.01 14.44
CA ASP A 925 -58.73 6.33 14.92
C ASP A 925 -57.52 6.37 15.89
N THR A 926 -56.59 7.31 15.82
CA THR A 926 -56.64 8.76 15.53
C THR A 926 -55.24 9.19 15.02
N SER A 927 -55.15 9.84 13.87
CA SER A 927 -55.10 11.31 13.67
C SER A 927 -53.68 11.84 13.44
N SER A 928 -53.48 12.22 12.19
CA SER A 928 -52.37 12.93 11.60
C SER A 928 -52.62 14.44 11.55
N SER A 929 -51.57 15.16 11.14
CA SER A 929 -51.60 16.34 10.26
C SER A 929 -51.74 17.73 10.89
N GLU A 930 -50.90 18.67 10.41
CA GLU A 930 -51.23 19.73 9.44
C GLU A 930 -49.97 20.61 9.23
N ALA A 931 -49.72 21.39 8.18
CA ALA A 931 -50.16 21.58 6.78
C ALA A 931 -49.30 22.80 6.29
N LEU A 932 -48.90 22.94 5.01
CA LEU A 932 -49.51 23.80 3.97
C LEU A 932 -48.53 23.77 2.75
N LEU A 933 -48.92 23.36 1.54
CA LEU A 933 -49.58 24.13 0.44
C LEU A 933 -48.65 25.20 -0.20
N SER A 934 -48.49 25.37 -1.53
CA SER A 934 -49.37 25.09 -2.67
C SER A 934 -48.70 25.39 -4.04
N SER A 935 -49.12 24.63 -5.09
CA SER A 935 -49.51 25.02 -6.48
C SER A 935 -48.46 25.58 -7.47
N THR A 936 -48.42 25.26 -8.78
CA THR A 936 -49.49 24.83 -9.71
C THR A 936 -48.96 24.36 -11.09
N ALA A 937 -49.71 23.41 -11.71
CA ALA A 937 -50.07 23.26 -13.15
C ALA A 937 -49.00 22.86 -14.19
N SER A 938 -49.22 22.01 -15.20
CA SER A 938 -50.40 21.26 -15.72
C SER A 938 -49.92 20.31 -16.86
N SER A 939 -50.23 19.01 -16.84
CA SER A 939 -51.29 18.30 -17.61
C SER A 939 -50.97 17.80 -19.04
N SER A 940 -51.17 16.49 -19.30
CA SER A 940 -51.99 15.91 -20.39
C SER A 940 -51.72 14.39 -20.49
N THR A 941 -52.58 13.53 -19.93
CA THR A 941 -53.76 12.82 -20.51
C THR A 941 -53.47 11.48 -21.20
N THR A 942 -54.11 10.47 -20.61
CA THR A 942 -54.42 9.07 -20.99
C THR A 942 -55.37 8.99 -22.21
N PRO A 943 -55.66 7.81 -22.84
CA PRO A 943 -56.57 6.75 -22.32
C PRO A 943 -56.11 5.29 -22.63
N SER A 944 -56.20 4.30 -21.73
CA SER A 944 -57.34 3.49 -21.25
C SER A 944 -57.71 2.24 -22.09
N SER A 945 -57.78 1.08 -21.42
CA SER A 945 -58.76 -0.03 -21.52
C SER A 945 -58.17 -1.28 -20.84
N SER A 946 -58.54 -1.63 -19.60
CA SER A 946 -59.75 -2.32 -19.12
C SER A 946 -59.82 -3.83 -19.48
N SER A 947 -59.61 -4.69 -18.50
CA SER A 947 -60.64 -5.60 -17.94
C SER A 947 -59.98 -6.74 -17.16
N GLY A 948 -60.55 -7.04 -15.99
CA GLY A 948 -60.10 -8.10 -15.11
C GLY A 948 -60.79 -9.44 -15.36
N SER A 949 -60.23 -10.50 -14.78
CA SER A 949 -60.97 -11.56 -14.10
C SER A 949 -59.99 -12.53 -13.44
N ASN A 950 -60.20 -12.78 -12.15
CA ASN A 950 -59.67 -13.94 -11.46
C ASN A 950 -60.52 -15.15 -11.86
N GLN A 951 -59.90 -16.14 -12.50
CA GLN A 951 -60.28 -17.54 -12.32
C GLN A 951 -59.10 -18.45 -12.68
N THR A 952 -58.88 -19.38 -11.75
CA THR A 952 -58.04 -20.58 -11.81
C THR A 952 -57.99 -21.22 -13.18
N LEU A 953 -56.77 -21.39 -13.72
CA LEU A 953 -56.47 -22.38 -14.75
C LEU A 953 -54.99 -22.74 -14.66
N THR A 954 -54.76 -24.01 -14.35
CA THR A 954 -53.65 -24.82 -14.83
C THR A 954 -53.02 -24.23 -16.10
N ARG A 955 -51.80 -23.71 -15.98
CA ARG A 955 -51.00 -23.37 -17.15
C ARG A 955 -50.48 -24.68 -17.77
N PRO A 956 -50.57 -24.87 -19.10
CA PRO A 956 -50.04 -26.04 -19.78
C PRO A 956 -48.52 -26.07 -19.61
N LEU A 957 -47.97 -27.27 -19.39
CA LEU A 957 -46.56 -27.55 -19.61
C LEU A 957 -46.20 -27.10 -21.04
N SER A 958 -45.43 -26.02 -21.14
CA SER A 958 -44.77 -25.62 -22.38
C SER A 958 -43.75 -26.70 -22.75
N PRO A 959 -43.70 -27.16 -24.01
CA PRO A 959 -42.77 -28.19 -24.45
C PRO A 959 -41.38 -27.59 -24.67
N THR A 960 -40.68 -27.20 -23.61
CA THR A 960 -39.29 -26.73 -23.70
C THR A 960 -38.36 -27.24 -22.61
N ASP A 961 -38.86 -27.99 -21.61
CA ASP A 961 -37.99 -28.74 -20.68
C ASP A 961 -37.49 -30.05 -21.32
N ARG A 962 -36.94 -29.94 -22.54
CA ARG A 962 -35.94 -30.89 -23.01
C ARG A 962 -34.59 -30.27 -22.67
N SER A 963 -33.90 -30.92 -21.74
CA SER A 963 -32.46 -30.80 -21.49
C SER A 963 -31.72 -30.41 -22.77
N SER A 964 -30.98 -29.29 -22.74
CA SER A 964 -30.18 -28.79 -23.86
C SER A 964 -29.42 -29.95 -24.52
N PHE A 965 -29.64 -30.17 -25.82
CA PHE A 965 -28.89 -31.17 -26.59
C PHE A 965 -27.40 -30.80 -26.53
N PRO A 966 -26.48 -31.73 -26.24
CA PRO A 966 -25.07 -31.40 -26.09
C PRO A 966 -24.55 -30.72 -27.37
N VAL A 967 -23.79 -29.63 -27.21
CA VAL A 967 -23.18 -28.95 -28.36
C VAL A 967 -21.89 -29.69 -28.74
N PRO A 968 -21.78 -30.24 -29.95
CA PRO A 968 -20.57 -30.94 -30.39
C PRO A 968 -19.36 -30.01 -30.45
N GLN A 969 -18.26 -30.37 -29.79
CA GLN A 969 -17.02 -29.59 -29.83
C GLN A 969 -16.22 -29.77 -31.12
N GLY A 970 -16.34 -30.93 -31.80
CA GLY A 970 -15.72 -31.16 -33.11
C GLY A 970 -16.48 -30.46 -34.25
N ARG A 971 -15.83 -30.29 -35.41
CA ARG A 971 -16.43 -29.64 -36.58
C ARG A 971 -17.32 -30.60 -37.37
N LEU A 972 -16.86 -31.83 -37.57
CA LEU A 972 -17.61 -32.88 -38.26
C LEU A 972 -18.90 -33.30 -37.50
N PRO A 973 -18.88 -33.50 -36.17
CA PRO A 973 -20.09 -33.81 -35.40
C PRO A 973 -21.06 -32.61 -35.34
N PHE A 974 -20.53 -31.38 -35.34
CA PHE A 974 -21.36 -30.16 -35.45
C PHE A 974 -22.10 -30.08 -36.78
N LEU A 975 -21.41 -30.32 -37.90
CA LEU A 975 -22.04 -30.36 -39.22
C LEU A 975 -23.09 -31.47 -39.31
N LEU A 976 -22.80 -32.66 -38.80
CA LEU A 976 -23.74 -33.78 -38.78
C LEU A 976 -24.98 -33.48 -37.93
N ALA A 977 -24.82 -32.93 -36.74
CA ALA A 977 -25.93 -32.53 -35.88
C ALA A 977 -26.76 -31.39 -36.49
N TYR A 978 -26.10 -30.44 -37.16
CA TYR A 978 -26.75 -29.34 -37.86
C TYR A 978 -27.60 -29.85 -39.04
N PHE A 979 -27.03 -30.66 -39.93
CA PHE A 979 -27.76 -31.21 -41.08
C PHE A 979 -28.84 -32.24 -40.69
N ALA A 980 -28.68 -32.91 -39.55
CA ALA A 980 -29.72 -33.76 -38.97
C ALA A 980 -30.85 -32.96 -38.27
N GLY A 981 -30.78 -31.63 -38.26
CA GLY A 981 -31.87 -30.75 -37.81
C GLY A 981 -31.94 -30.53 -36.29
N PHE A 982 -30.88 -30.88 -35.55
CA PHE A 982 -30.84 -30.69 -34.09
C PHE A 982 -30.66 -29.22 -33.68
N PHE A 983 -30.13 -28.37 -34.56
CA PHE A 983 -29.98 -26.93 -34.33
C PHE A 983 -30.74 -26.16 -35.43
N ARG A 984 -31.98 -25.74 -35.15
CA ARG A 984 -32.83 -25.03 -36.11
C ARG A 984 -32.50 -23.53 -36.26
N THR A 985 -31.64 -22.99 -35.41
CA THR A 985 -31.12 -21.61 -35.51
C THR A 985 -29.61 -21.67 -35.76
N SER A 986 -29.14 -21.03 -36.83
CA SER A 986 -27.77 -21.13 -37.37
C SER A 986 -26.65 -20.56 -36.49
N ILE A 987 -26.93 -20.26 -35.23
CA ILE A 987 -26.03 -19.58 -34.30
C ILE A 987 -26.09 -20.35 -32.98
N VAL A 988 -25.03 -21.12 -32.71
CA VAL A 988 -24.80 -21.72 -31.39
C VAL A 988 -23.67 -20.94 -30.72
N PRO A 989 -23.91 -20.26 -29.59
CA PRO A 989 -22.85 -19.61 -28.83
C PRO A 989 -21.86 -20.66 -28.30
N SER A 990 -20.56 -20.48 -28.51
CA SER A 990 -19.56 -21.33 -27.87
C SER A 990 -19.49 -21.01 -26.38
N SER A 991 -19.89 -21.95 -25.53
CA SER A 991 -19.81 -21.77 -24.08
C SER A 991 -18.39 -21.99 -23.57
N SER A 992 -17.59 -20.92 -23.57
CA SER A 992 -16.49 -20.62 -22.65
C SER A 992 -15.57 -19.60 -23.33
N THR A 993 -15.31 -18.47 -22.68
CA THR A 993 -14.47 -17.32 -23.10
C THR A 993 -15.16 -16.26 -23.98
N GLY A 994 -15.12 -15.02 -23.51
CA GLY A 994 -15.98 -13.89 -23.89
C GLY A 994 -15.59 -13.13 -25.16
N THR A 995 -15.31 -13.81 -26.26
CA THR A 995 -15.18 -13.18 -27.60
C THR A 995 -15.79 -14.09 -28.67
N ALA A 996 -17.11 -14.00 -28.90
CA ALA A 996 -17.82 -14.96 -29.74
C ALA A 996 -17.80 -14.59 -31.25
N ALA A 997 -17.10 -15.39 -32.06
CA ALA A 997 -17.48 -15.60 -33.46
C ALA A 997 -18.52 -16.75 -33.55
N SER A 998 -19.61 -16.56 -34.30
CA SER A 998 -20.68 -17.55 -34.42
C SER A 998 -20.23 -18.78 -35.25
N ARG A 999 -20.48 -19.99 -34.75
CA ARG A 999 -20.24 -21.24 -35.51
C ARG A 999 -21.32 -21.42 -36.57
N THR A 1000 -20.94 -21.37 -37.84
CA THR A 1000 -21.84 -21.62 -38.98
C THR A 1000 -21.34 -22.81 -39.79
N PRO A 1001 -22.21 -23.56 -40.50
CA PRO A 1001 -21.77 -24.68 -41.32
C PRO A 1001 -20.70 -24.28 -42.35
N ARG A 1002 -20.80 -23.07 -42.89
CA ARG A 1002 -19.86 -22.55 -43.89
C ARG A 1002 -18.47 -22.32 -43.31
N THR A 1003 -18.38 -21.73 -42.10
CA THR A 1003 -17.09 -21.49 -41.44
C THR A 1003 -16.43 -22.80 -40.99
N GLU A 1004 -17.24 -23.73 -40.49
CA GLU A 1004 -16.76 -25.05 -40.05
C GLU A 1004 -16.27 -25.92 -41.22
N ILE A 1005 -16.99 -25.96 -42.35
CA ILE A 1005 -16.54 -26.67 -43.56
C ILE A 1005 -15.23 -26.08 -44.09
N HIS A 1006 -15.13 -24.75 -44.14
CA HIS A 1006 -13.93 -24.08 -44.64
C HIS A 1006 -12.72 -24.31 -43.72
N SER A 1007 -12.92 -24.28 -42.40
CA SER A 1007 -11.86 -24.57 -41.43
C SER A 1007 -11.46 -26.06 -41.47
N LEU A 1008 -12.42 -26.96 -41.61
CA LEU A 1008 -12.16 -28.39 -41.71
C LEU A 1008 -11.40 -28.74 -42.99
N ALA A 1009 -11.79 -28.16 -44.13
CA ALA A 1009 -11.07 -28.35 -45.40
C ALA A 1009 -9.63 -27.81 -45.32
N ARG A 1010 -9.43 -26.62 -44.73
CA ARG A 1010 -8.10 -26.02 -44.52
C ARG A 1010 -7.20 -26.92 -43.67
N ASP A 1011 -7.72 -27.46 -42.58
CA ASP A 1011 -6.92 -28.24 -41.61
C ASP A 1011 -6.69 -29.69 -42.07
N ILE A 1012 -7.59 -30.26 -42.88
CA ILE A 1012 -7.35 -31.54 -43.57
C ILE A 1012 -6.23 -31.38 -44.61
N LEU A 1013 -6.17 -30.26 -45.33
CA LEU A 1013 -5.09 -30.01 -46.29
C LEU A 1013 -3.72 -29.78 -45.62
N ARG A 1014 -3.70 -29.18 -44.43
CA ARG A 1014 -2.46 -28.90 -43.68
C ARG A 1014 -1.96 -30.08 -42.84
N GLN A 1015 -2.86 -30.82 -42.19
CA GLN A 1015 -2.51 -31.92 -41.26
C GLN A 1015 -3.55 -33.06 -41.33
N PRO A 1016 -3.57 -33.86 -42.41
CA PRO A 1016 -4.69 -34.77 -42.72
C PRO A 1016 -4.94 -35.83 -41.63
N VAL A 1017 -3.88 -36.53 -41.17
CA VAL A 1017 -4.03 -37.65 -40.22
C VAL A 1017 -4.45 -37.18 -38.83
N ARG A 1018 -3.85 -36.09 -38.33
CA ARG A 1018 -4.14 -35.54 -37.00
C ARG A 1018 -5.55 -34.96 -36.93
N THR A 1019 -5.96 -34.22 -37.97
CA THR A 1019 -7.31 -33.64 -38.07
C THR A 1019 -8.38 -34.73 -38.19
N VAL A 1020 -8.15 -35.80 -38.97
CA VAL A 1020 -9.10 -36.91 -39.07
C VAL A 1020 -9.23 -37.66 -37.73
N LEU A 1021 -8.13 -37.94 -37.04
CA LEU A 1021 -8.16 -38.61 -35.73
C LEU A 1021 -8.86 -37.78 -34.65
N SER A 1022 -8.64 -36.46 -34.62
CA SER A 1022 -9.31 -35.58 -33.64
C SER A 1022 -10.80 -35.46 -33.92
N GLU A 1023 -11.22 -35.34 -35.18
CA GLU A 1023 -12.63 -35.28 -35.57
C GLU A 1023 -13.35 -36.62 -35.32
N ILE A 1024 -12.69 -37.77 -35.54
CA ILE A 1024 -13.24 -39.09 -35.17
C ILE A 1024 -13.41 -39.19 -33.65
N LYS A 1025 -12.41 -38.78 -32.84
CA LYS A 1025 -12.52 -38.80 -31.37
C LYS A 1025 -13.66 -37.89 -30.88
N ALA A 1026 -13.80 -36.71 -31.47
CA ALA A 1026 -14.89 -35.79 -31.17
C ALA A 1026 -16.26 -36.37 -31.58
N LEU A 1027 -16.33 -37.07 -32.72
CA LEU A 1027 -17.54 -37.74 -33.20
C LEU A 1027 -17.96 -38.90 -32.31
N VAL A 1028 -17.01 -39.72 -31.85
CA VAL A 1028 -17.28 -40.81 -30.92
C VAL A 1028 -17.77 -40.26 -29.58
N SER A 1029 -17.09 -39.23 -29.05
CA SER A 1029 -17.49 -38.57 -27.80
C SER A 1029 -18.90 -37.98 -27.90
N PHE A 1030 -19.18 -37.29 -29.01
CA PHE A 1030 -20.50 -36.72 -29.28
C PHE A 1030 -21.58 -37.79 -29.45
N SER A 1031 -21.27 -38.91 -30.12
CA SER A 1031 -22.20 -40.03 -30.30
C SER A 1031 -22.54 -40.68 -28.95
N ILE A 1032 -21.55 -40.87 -28.07
CA ILE A 1032 -21.76 -41.41 -26.72
C ILE A 1032 -22.66 -40.47 -25.90
N PHE A 1033 -22.37 -39.16 -25.89
CA PHE A 1033 -23.20 -38.17 -25.20
C PHE A 1033 -24.62 -38.09 -25.78
N THR A 1034 -24.76 -38.20 -27.10
CA THR A 1034 -26.06 -38.22 -27.77
C THR A 1034 -26.85 -39.46 -27.40
N VAL A 1035 -26.21 -40.63 -27.30
CA VAL A 1035 -26.86 -41.87 -26.83
C VAL A 1035 -27.29 -41.73 -25.37
N PHE A 1036 -26.45 -41.18 -24.48
CA PHE A 1036 -26.84 -40.95 -23.08
C PHE A 1036 -27.96 -39.92 -22.91
N TRP A 1037 -28.02 -38.93 -23.80
CA TRP A 1037 -29.11 -37.97 -23.85
C TRP A 1037 -30.41 -38.60 -24.39
N ILE A 1038 -30.34 -39.39 -25.47
CA ILE A 1038 -31.49 -40.10 -26.06
C ILE A 1038 -32.04 -41.18 -25.13
N VAL A 1039 -31.17 -41.91 -24.43
CA VAL A 1039 -31.53 -42.96 -23.46
C VAL A 1039 -32.06 -42.35 -22.16
N GLY A 1040 -32.00 -41.02 -22.01
CA GLY A 1040 -32.57 -40.30 -20.88
C GLY A 1040 -31.92 -40.72 -19.56
N TRP A 1041 -30.59 -40.56 -19.45
CA TRP A 1041 -29.85 -40.86 -18.22
C TRP A 1041 -30.45 -40.10 -17.04
N ARG A 1042 -31.26 -40.82 -16.25
CA ARG A 1042 -31.75 -40.40 -14.93
C ARG A 1042 -30.64 -40.68 -13.93
N SER A 1043 -30.14 -39.64 -13.26
CA SER A 1043 -29.57 -39.82 -11.93
C SER A 1043 -30.70 -40.33 -11.03
N ASN A 1044 -30.60 -41.58 -10.59
CA ASN A 1044 -31.58 -42.23 -9.72
C ASN A 1044 -31.55 -41.59 -8.33
N GLY A 1045 -32.46 -40.64 -8.10
CA GLY A 1045 -33.06 -40.44 -6.78
C GLY A 1045 -34.24 -41.41 -6.65
N SER A 1046 -34.11 -42.41 -5.78
CA SER A 1046 -35.20 -43.31 -5.41
C SER A 1046 -35.79 -42.92 -4.06
N GLN A 1047 -37.05 -42.48 -4.06
CA GLN A 1047 -37.94 -42.55 -2.90
C GLN A 1047 -39.28 -43.16 -3.31
N ARG A 1048 -39.79 -44.08 -2.48
CA ARG A 1048 -41.19 -44.48 -2.16
C ARG A 1048 -41.40 -46.00 -2.11
N MET A 1049 -42.25 -46.65 -1.29
CA MET A 1049 -43.05 -46.34 -0.07
C MET A 1049 -43.93 -47.61 0.27
N ILE A 1050 -44.53 -47.69 1.48
CA ILE A 1050 -45.79 -48.40 1.89
C ILE A 1050 -45.68 -49.69 2.79
N GLU A 1051 -46.70 -49.80 3.67
CA GLU A 1051 -46.90 -50.39 5.01
C GLU A 1051 -47.35 -51.86 5.16
N ALA A 1052 -47.26 -52.34 6.43
CA ALA A 1052 -48.25 -53.09 7.25
C ALA A 1052 -48.01 -54.58 7.67
N SER A 1053 -47.59 -54.77 8.94
CA SER A 1053 -47.92 -55.78 10.03
C SER A 1053 -48.04 -57.31 9.76
N PRO A 1054 -47.95 -58.24 10.78
CA PRO A 1054 -48.05 -58.05 12.24
C PRO A 1054 -47.07 -58.83 13.19
N ALA A 1055 -47.04 -58.39 14.46
CA ALA A 1055 -47.03 -59.12 15.75
C ALA A 1055 -45.81 -59.90 16.35
N HIS A 1056 -45.74 -59.72 17.69
CA HIS A 1056 -45.25 -60.57 18.80
C HIS A 1056 -43.81 -60.43 19.39
N ALA A 1057 -43.79 -59.74 20.54
CA ALA A 1057 -43.37 -60.19 21.87
C ALA A 1057 -41.90 -60.62 22.13
N ASN A 1058 -41.17 -59.86 22.95
CA ASN A 1058 -40.85 -60.18 24.35
C ASN A 1058 -39.74 -59.27 24.92
N ALA A 1059 -39.98 -58.73 26.12
CA ALA A 1059 -38.95 -58.29 27.08
C ALA A 1059 -38.27 -59.56 27.70
N PRO A 1060 -37.26 -59.50 28.61
CA PRO A 1060 -36.71 -58.36 29.36
C PRO A 1060 -35.18 -58.35 29.61
N ALA A 1061 -34.74 -57.35 30.40
CA ALA A 1061 -33.60 -57.37 31.35
C ALA A 1061 -32.17 -57.30 30.75
N SER A 1062 -31.17 -56.58 31.29
CA SER A 1062 -30.96 -55.94 32.59
C SER A 1062 -29.64 -55.12 32.59
N ALA A 1063 -29.67 -53.92 33.19
CA ALA A 1063 -28.62 -53.27 34.01
C ALA A 1063 -27.25 -52.87 33.38
N PRO A 1064 -26.45 -51.99 34.02
CA PRO A 1064 -26.67 -50.54 34.05
C PRO A 1064 -25.45 -49.73 33.55
N ALA A 1065 -25.73 -48.50 33.10
CA ALA A 1065 -24.73 -47.45 32.90
C ALA A 1065 -24.15 -46.97 34.25
N PRO A 1066 -22.93 -46.41 34.26
CA PRO A 1066 -22.55 -45.43 35.28
C PRO A 1066 -23.15 -44.08 34.92
N SER A 1067 -23.80 -43.46 35.91
CA SER A 1067 -24.41 -42.13 35.86
C SER A 1067 -23.36 -41.00 35.78
N PRO A 1068 -23.74 -39.84 35.23
CA PRO A 1068 -22.86 -38.70 35.00
C PRO A 1068 -22.67 -37.87 36.27
N SER A 1069 -21.46 -37.37 36.49
CA SER A 1069 -21.22 -36.29 37.45
C SER A 1069 -21.52 -34.94 36.80
N SER A 1070 -22.56 -34.30 37.34
CA SER A 1070 -22.79 -32.85 37.45
C SER A 1070 -22.61 -32.01 36.19
N GLY A 1071 -23.73 -31.74 35.52
CA GLY A 1071 -23.86 -30.60 34.63
C GLY A 1071 -23.78 -29.29 35.42
N LEU A 1072 -22.80 -28.46 35.06
CA LEU A 1072 -22.87 -27.02 35.23
C LEU A 1072 -23.68 -26.47 34.05
N SER A 1073 -24.70 -25.68 34.35
CA SER A 1073 -25.43 -24.88 33.39
C SER A 1073 -24.47 -23.94 32.66
N HIS A 1074 -24.19 -24.18 31.38
CA HIS A 1074 -23.49 -23.20 30.55
C HIS A 1074 -24.44 -22.05 30.24
N GLU A 1075 -24.22 -20.92 30.89
CA GLU A 1075 -24.69 -19.63 30.40
C GLU A 1075 -24.08 -19.35 29.01
N PRO A 1076 -24.74 -18.54 28.17
CA PRO A 1076 -24.13 -18.07 26.93
C PRO A 1076 -22.94 -17.14 27.25
N GLU A 1077 -21.75 -17.71 27.37
CA GLU A 1077 -20.52 -16.96 27.62
C GLU A 1077 -20.20 -16.08 26.41
N THR A 1078 -20.05 -14.77 26.66
CA THR A 1078 -19.56 -13.82 25.65
C THR A 1078 -18.04 -13.96 25.58
N ARG A 1079 -17.48 -14.12 24.38
CA ARG A 1079 -16.03 -14.32 24.18
C ARG A 1079 -15.47 -13.31 23.19
N LEU A 1080 -14.20 -12.96 23.36
CA LEU A 1080 -13.42 -12.31 22.30
C LEU A 1080 -12.85 -13.42 21.40
N ARG A 1081 -13.19 -13.39 20.11
CA ARG A 1081 -12.67 -14.30 19.09
C ARG A 1081 -11.67 -13.58 18.19
N ILE A 1082 -10.51 -14.18 18.02
CA ILE A 1082 -9.40 -13.67 17.22
C ILE A 1082 -8.99 -14.74 16.22
N GLU A 1083 -9.08 -14.41 14.93
CA GLU A 1083 -8.54 -15.25 13.87
C GLU A 1083 -7.13 -14.77 13.52
N LEU A 1084 -6.16 -15.69 13.46
CA LEU A 1084 -4.76 -15.40 13.15
C LEU A 1084 -4.37 -16.00 11.79
N HIS A 1085 -3.68 -15.19 10.98
CA HIS A 1085 -3.01 -15.62 9.76
C HIS A 1085 -1.54 -15.97 9.97
N TYR A 1086 -0.93 -15.37 10.99
CA TYR A 1086 0.45 -15.60 11.36
C TYR A 1086 0.51 -16.04 12.82
N LEU A 1087 1.48 -16.88 13.13
CA LEU A 1087 1.71 -17.42 14.45
C LEU A 1087 3.16 -17.15 14.87
N SER A 1088 3.32 -16.73 16.12
CA SER A 1088 4.56 -16.71 16.89
C SER A 1088 4.20 -16.93 18.36
N ASP A 1089 5.17 -17.16 19.23
CA ASP A 1089 4.92 -17.47 20.64
C ASP A 1089 4.37 -16.30 21.46
N ARG A 1090 4.50 -15.02 21.09
CA ARG A 1090 4.17 -13.92 22.01
C ARG A 1090 2.88 -13.16 21.65
N LEU A 1091 1.75 -13.87 21.56
CA LEU A 1091 0.44 -13.23 21.43
C LEU A 1091 0.05 -12.55 22.74
N ALA A 1092 -0.27 -11.25 22.75
CA ALA A 1092 -0.52 -10.54 24.00
C ALA A 1092 -1.87 -9.83 24.08
N PHE A 1093 -2.32 -9.66 25.33
CA PHE A 1093 -3.58 -9.05 25.70
C PHE A 1093 -3.36 -7.99 26.77
N TYR A 1094 -4.18 -6.95 26.71
CA TYR A 1094 -4.39 -6.01 27.81
C TYR A 1094 -5.75 -6.28 28.44
N VAL A 1095 -5.79 -6.32 29.76
CA VAL A 1095 -7.00 -6.60 30.54
C VAL A 1095 -7.19 -5.53 31.61
N SER A 1096 -8.37 -4.93 31.64
CA SER A 1096 -8.73 -3.88 32.62
C SER A 1096 -10.08 -4.14 33.29
N PRO A 1097 -10.15 -4.15 34.64
CA PRO A 1097 -9.02 -4.11 35.56
C PRO A 1097 -8.11 -5.34 35.40
N ALA A 1098 -6.84 -5.23 35.85
CA ALA A 1098 -5.89 -6.34 35.77
C ALA A 1098 -6.46 -7.61 36.44
N PRO A 1099 -6.25 -8.79 35.85
CA PRO A 1099 -6.86 -10.02 36.33
C PRO A 1099 -6.30 -10.37 37.73
N PRO A 1100 -7.16 -10.80 38.68
CA PRO A 1100 -6.71 -11.17 40.02
C PRO A 1100 -5.82 -12.44 40.03
N SER A 1101 -5.95 -13.28 38.99
CA SER A 1101 -5.12 -14.46 38.74
C SER A 1101 -5.20 -14.81 37.25
N LEU A 1102 -4.13 -15.33 36.65
CA LEU A 1102 -4.17 -15.84 35.26
C LEU A 1102 -5.23 -16.93 35.06
N SER A 1103 -5.60 -17.67 36.11
CA SER A 1103 -6.67 -18.67 36.06
C SER A 1103 -8.07 -18.08 35.83
N SER A 1104 -8.25 -16.76 35.98
CA SER A 1104 -9.51 -16.10 35.62
C SER A 1104 -9.68 -15.94 34.12
N LEU A 1105 -8.62 -16.07 33.32
CA LEU A 1105 -8.65 -16.07 31.86
C LEU A 1105 -8.79 -17.52 31.38
N ARG A 1106 -9.87 -17.81 30.63
CA ARG A 1106 -9.99 -19.10 29.92
C ARG A 1106 -9.68 -18.86 28.45
N LEU A 1107 -8.71 -19.63 27.95
CA LEU A 1107 -8.28 -19.60 26.57
C LEU A 1107 -8.74 -20.84 25.82
N PHE A 1108 -9.14 -20.64 24.57
CA PHE A 1108 -9.37 -21.72 23.63
C PHE A 1108 -8.52 -21.48 22.38
N LEU A 1109 -7.94 -22.56 21.85
CA LEU A 1109 -7.23 -22.57 20.57
C LEU A 1109 -7.88 -23.61 19.67
N ASP A 1110 -8.38 -23.17 18.52
CA ASP A 1110 -9.15 -23.98 17.56
C ASP A 1110 -10.30 -24.76 18.26
N GLY A 1111 -10.97 -24.10 19.21
CA GLY A 1111 -12.08 -24.63 19.99
C GLY A 1111 -11.69 -25.57 21.15
N ARG A 1112 -10.39 -25.80 21.38
CA ARG A 1112 -9.91 -26.64 22.49
C ARG A 1112 -9.47 -25.77 23.67
N PRO A 1113 -9.89 -26.08 24.91
CA PRO A 1113 -9.42 -25.36 26.08
C PRO A 1113 -7.91 -25.54 26.24
N ILE A 1114 -7.23 -24.44 26.56
CA ILE A 1114 -5.78 -24.39 26.81
C ILE A 1114 -5.54 -24.15 28.29
N ASP A 1115 -4.59 -24.87 28.87
CA ASP A 1115 -4.20 -24.73 30.27
C ASP A 1115 -3.61 -23.33 30.53
N ALA A 1116 -3.84 -22.76 31.71
CA ALA A 1116 -3.29 -21.45 32.06
C ALA A 1116 -1.74 -21.44 32.16
N SER A 1117 -1.06 -22.60 32.16
CA SER A 1117 0.41 -22.69 32.23
C SER A 1117 1.15 -22.04 31.06
N VAL A 1118 0.48 -21.81 29.93
CA VAL A 1118 1.04 -21.12 28.75
C VAL A 1118 0.75 -19.62 28.74
N LEU A 1119 0.10 -19.12 29.80
CA LEU A 1119 -0.08 -17.70 30.06
C LEU A 1119 1.05 -17.19 30.96
N HIS A 1120 1.56 -16.00 30.64
CA HIS A 1120 2.53 -15.29 31.44
C HIS A 1120 2.09 -13.86 31.68
N GLU A 1121 2.10 -13.43 32.94
CA GLU A 1121 1.93 -12.02 33.28
C GLU A 1121 3.24 -11.30 33.02
N VAL A 1122 3.21 -10.26 32.18
CA VAL A 1122 4.42 -9.56 31.73
C VAL A 1122 4.49 -8.15 32.27
N SER A 1123 3.33 -7.57 32.60
CA SER A 1123 3.25 -6.35 33.42
C SER A 1123 1.97 -6.38 34.24
N SER A 1124 2.10 -6.67 35.55
CA SER A 1124 0.97 -6.74 36.48
C SER A 1124 0.29 -5.40 36.68
N ASP A 1125 1.08 -4.34 36.79
CA ASP A 1125 0.60 -2.99 37.01
C ASP A 1125 -0.13 -2.43 35.78
N ALA A 1126 0.27 -2.88 34.57
CA ALA A 1126 -0.38 -2.51 33.32
C ALA A 1126 -1.48 -3.48 32.88
N GLY A 1127 -1.66 -4.63 33.54
CA GLY A 1127 -2.63 -5.65 33.15
C GLY A 1127 -2.32 -6.32 31.81
N ILE A 1128 -1.04 -6.54 31.49
CA ILE A 1128 -0.61 -7.16 30.22
C ILE A 1128 -0.26 -8.63 30.43
N VAL A 1129 -0.89 -9.50 29.64
CA VAL A 1129 -0.74 -10.96 29.68
C VAL A 1129 -0.32 -11.48 28.30
N GLU A 1130 0.64 -12.39 28.26
CA GLU A 1130 1.10 -13.08 27.06
C GLU A 1130 0.64 -14.54 27.02
N PHE A 1131 0.35 -15.03 25.81
CA PHE A 1131 -0.01 -16.40 25.51
C PHE A 1131 1.00 -17.02 24.53
N GLN A 1132 1.66 -18.09 24.97
CA GLN A 1132 2.54 -18.96 24.15
C GLN A 1132 1.78 -19.77 23.10
N VAL A 1133 1.17 -19.07 22.13
CA VAL A 1133 0.19 -19.65 21.21
C VAL A 1133 0.81 -20.65 20.22
N GLU A 1134 2.02 -20.40 19.71
CA GLU A 1134 2.69 -21.34 18.79
C GLU A 1134 3.10 -22.64 19.51
N SER A 1135 3.67 -22.52 20.70
CA SER A 1135 4.03 -23.66 21.55
C SER A 1135 2.80 -24.48 21.95
N ALA A 1136 1.69 -23.84 22.34
CA ALA A 1136 0.43 -24.53 22.64
C ALA A 1136 -0.11 -25.28 21.42
N TRP A 1137 -0.09 -24.66 20.23
CA TRP A 1137 -0.51 -25.29 18.98
C TRP A 1137 0.32 -26.54 18.65
N LYS A 1138 1.66 -26.46 18.71
CA LYS A 1138 2.56 -27.61 18.49
C LYS A 1138 2.31 -28.74 19.50
N GLY A 1139 2.03 -28.38 20.75
CA GLY A 1139 1.63 -29.33 21.79
C GLY A 1139 0.38 -30.11 21.41
N LEU A 1140 -0.66 -29.43 20.90
CA LEU A 1140 -1.90 -30.08 20.43
C LEU A 1140 -1.66 -31.02 19.25
N GLU A 1141 -0.85 -30.62 18.25
CA GLU A 1141 -0.54 -31.51 17.10
C GLU A 1141 0.19 -32.78 17.54
N SER A 1142 1.10 -32.68 18.52
CA SER A 1142 1.85 -33.83 19.02
C SER A 1142 0.98 -34.89 19.71
N GLN A 1143 -0.16 -34.48 20.27
CA GLN A 1143 -1.11 -35.36 20.95
C GLN A 1143 -2.04 -36.13 19.99
N GLU A 1144 -2.20 -35.68 18.74
CA GLU A 1144 -3.10 -36.30 17.76
C GLU A 1144 -2.56 -37.56 17.08
N GLY A 1145 -1.27 -37.87 17.27
CA GLY A 1145 -0.63 -39.06 16.69
C GLY A 1145 -0.43 -38.97 15.17
N ALA A 1146 0.76 -39.33 14.71
CA ALA A 1146 1.19 -39.24 13.31
C ALA A 1146 0.47 -40.18 12.31
N GLY A 1147 -0.71 -40.73 12.65
CA GLY A 1147 -1.30 -41.91 12.02
C GLY A 1147 -2.47 -41.71 11.04
N SER A 1148 -2.93 -40.48 10.74
CA SER A 1148 -4.12 -40.30 9.87
C SER A 1148 -4.06 -39.16 8.84
N ARG A 1149 -2.87 -38.70 8.41
CA ARG A 1149 -2.79 -37.71 7.32
C ARG A 1149 -2.75 -38.39 5.95
N GLY A 1150 -3.93 -38.74 5.44
CA GLY A 1150 -4.15 -39.21 4.07
C GLY A 1150 -5.17 -38.37 3.31
N ILE A 1151 -4.71 -37.62 2.31
CA ILE A 1151 -5.45 -37.17 1.11
C ILE A 1151 -6.66 -36.24 1.35
N ALA A 1152 -6.50 -35.21 2.19
CA ALA A 1152 -7.42 -34.06 2.24
C ALA A 1152 -6.69 -32.74 2.60
N GLN A 1153 -5.51 -32.48 2.04
CA GLN A 1153 -4.67 -31.34 2.48
C GLN A 1153 -4.92 -30.01 1.74
N ASP A 1154 -5.55 -30.01 0.56
CA ASP A 1154 -5.63 -28.77 -0.23
C ASP A 1154 -6.74 -27.81 0.21
N ALA A 1155 -7.72 -28.28 1.01
CA ALA A 1155 -8.83 -27.44 1.51
C ALA A 1155 -8.70 -27.02 2.99
N GLU A 1156 -7.78 -27.62 3.76
CA GLU A 1156 -7.52 -27.24 5.16
C GLU A 1156 -6.35 -26.25 5.33
N SER A 1157 -5.52 -26.05 4.30
CA SER A 1157 -4.31 -25.22 4.35
C SER A 1157 -4.57 -23.70 4.47
N GLU A 1158 -5.83 -23.24 4.31
CA GLU A 1158 -6.19 -21.82 4.38
C GLU A 1158 -6.96 -21.41 5.65
N LYS A 1159 -7.32 -22.36 6.53
CA LYS A 1159 -8.06 -22.00 7.75
C LYS A 1159 -7.15 -21.24 8.73
N PRO A 1160 -7.59 -20.08 9.25
CA PRO A 1160 -6.84 -19.35 10.27
C PRO A 1160 -6.83 -20.15 11.59
N TRP A 1161 -5.85 -19.87 12.44
CA TRP A 1161 -5.94 -20.29 13.84
C TRP A 1161 -6.96 -19.43 14.56
N VAL A 1162 -7.78 -20.01 15.42
CA VAL A 1162 -8.81 -19.30 16.17
C VAL A 1162 -8.45 -19.31 17.65
N VAL A 1163 -8.22 -18.12 18.22
CA VAL A 1163 -8.04 -17.93 19.66
C VAL A 1163 -9.32 -17.31 20.22
N GLU A 1164 -9.90 -17.94 21.23
CA GLU A 1164 -11.04 -17.37 21.98
C GLU A 1164 -10.63 -17.11 23.42
N VAL A 1165 -11.03 -15.96 23.96
CA VAL A 1165 -10.75 -15.56 25.34
C VAL A 1165 -12.06 -15.23 26.04
N ASP A 1166 -12.24 -15.78 27.23
CA ASP A 1166 -13.32 -15.39 28.14
C ASP A 1166 -12.84 -15.33 29.60
N PHE A 1167 -13.73 -14.89 30.50
CA PHE A 1167 -13.43 -14.72 31.92
C PHE A 1167 -14.26 -15.66 32.79
N ALA A 1168 -13.59 -16.40 33.67
CA ALA A 1168 -14.24 -17.16 34.74
C ALA A 1168 -14.69 -16.18 35.85
N GLY A 1169 -15.98 -16.25 36.21
CA GLY A 1169 -16.62 -15.36 37.19
C GLY A 1169 -16.46 -15.77 38.65
#